data_AF-A0A514XFM2-F1
#
_entry.id   AF-A0A514XFM2-F1
#
_cell.length_a   1.000
_cell.length_b   1.000
_cell.length_c   1.000
_cell.angle_alpha   90.00
_cell.angle_beta   90.00
_cell.angle_gamma   90.00
#
_symmetry.space_group_name_H-M   'P 1'
#
loop_
_entity.id
_entity.type
_entity.pdbx_description
1 polymer ?
#
loop_
_entity_poly.entity_id
_entity_poly.type
_entity_poly.pdbx_seq_one_letter_code
_entity_poly.pdbx_strand_id
1 'polypeptide(L)'
;MERLENRVQAGKLLAEKFSNFELYNPIVLALPRGGVPVAAEISSVLQCPLDVVGIKKIGAPQNPEFAIGAVGEDGTVILNQNTVRSLNVDSSYIKKTAALKSKDLKEQLRRFRGNTNRQSMNGRDIIVVDDGLATGATMTVALRMLRKQNPRKIFVALPVAAPDSVAQIKELADEVFCLMTPKNFTSVGIWYEEFDQVSDEEVIAKLKESRSNTEFIRELELTIDGDNISLPGNLNLVPNGKGLIIFAHGSGSSRNSPRNQYVATELNKVGFSTLLFDLLSDEESKNRANVFNIPLLAQRLLLAVRTMKALPETEKLSIGFFGASTGAGAALHAAAEIPDKLFAVVSRGGRPDLADDMLKFVKAPCLLIVGGNDEPTLSLNKKALTSLQSAELVIVPGATHLFEEEGALTEVVEEASSWFQKHLTSSSRITPEEMIVTELKNKAVPFHGIGSLDEVIEKISTSRIVMLGEATHGTHEFYALRRMISERLIQDHGFNFIAVEGDWPDFQRLNKFINGSTSSDADSELKKFSRWPTWMWANSEVTKLLEFLKEEQIPIYGLDVYSLFESIDAVKSYAQEKDLDLGLTVEIAYSCFDVFHQNEKDYARHLTQFPEGCRKEVLSILRKLLRLRIDEIHNSKSELSDAQQNARIVAHAEDYYRKMLFGGPDSWNVRDLHMAETLATLLKNHGPESKCIVWAHNSHIGDYHATDMAGQGYVNLGGIAREQFGIQEVSLVGFGTYQGKVIASHSWEGKETEMNLPPAPASTFEDYCHKTCSDLKSSGFSIVFEANEREGHLGKRQYGHRAVGVVYDPRHENRRLNYVPTIPAQRYDAFVFVDESTAVHPLKTRTSALDLPETWPGGV
;
A
#
# COMPACT_ATOMS: atom_id res chain seq x y z
N MET A 1 -0.70 -38.36 21.63
CA MET A 1 -1.93 -37.89 22.30
C MET A 1 -1.87 -36.38 22.20
N GLU A 2 -2.63 -35.79 21.27
CA GLU A 2 -2.62 -34.33 21.07
C GLU A 2 -3.22 -33.66 22.31
N ARG A 3 -2.43 -32.83 22.99
CA ARG A 3 -2.90 -31.90 24.03
C ARG A 3 -3.03 -30.54 23.36
N LEU A 4 -3.96 -29.72 23.86
CA LEU A 4 -4.06 -28.31 23.49
C LEU A 4 -2.96 -27.54 24.22
N GLU A 5 -2.32 -26.57 23.57
CA GLU A 5 -1.27 -25.75 24.17
C GLU A 5 -1.84 -24.96 25.38
N ASN A 6 -2.90 -24.18 25.15
CA ASN A 6 -3.56 -23.36 26.16
C ASN A 6 -5.01 -23.03 25.76
N ARG A 7 -5.73 -22.30 26.62
CA ARG A 7 -7.13 -21.88 26.38
C ARG A 7 -7.30 -20.97 25.17
N VAL A 8 -6.29 -20.17 24.84
CA VAL A 8 -6.33 -19.26 23.68
C VAL A 8 -6.28 -20.06 22.38
N GLN A 9 -5.35 -21.01 22.26
CA GLN A 9 -5.29 -21.91 21.10
C GLN A 9 -6.60 -22.68 20.91
N ALA A 10 -7.17 -23.19 22.01
CA ALA A 10 -8.46 -23.88 21.99
C ALA A 10 -9.61 -23.00 21.47
N GLY A 11 -9.64 -21.73 21.87
CA GLY A 11 -10.64 -20.76 21.40
C GLY A 11 -10.54 -20.47 19.91
N LYS A 12 -9.32 -20.32 19.38
CA LYS A 12 -9.08 -20.11 17.93
C LYS A 12 -9.55 -21.30 17.09
N LEU A 13 -9.19 -22.52 17.50
CA LEU A 13 -9.62 -23.74 16.80
C LEU A 13 -11.14 -23.95 16.85
N LEU A 14 -11.79 -23.57 17.96
CA LEU A 14 -13.26 -23.59 18.03
C LEU A 14 -13.88 -22.51 17.14
N ALA A 15 -13.29 -21.31 17.06
CA ALA A 15 -13.79 -20.23 16.24
C ALA A 15 -13.84 -20.60 14.74
N GLU A 16 -12.82 -21.31 14.23
CA GLU A 16 -12.79 -21.83 12.86
C GLU A 16 -13.97 -22.74 12.52
N LYS A 17 -14.51 -23.48 13.52
CA LYS A 17 -15.70 -24.32 13.31
C LYS A 17 -16.95 -23.50 13.04
N PHE A 18 -17.02 -22.27 13.56
CA PHE A 18 -18.14 -21.37 13.35
C PHE A 18 -18.01 -20.53 12.07
N SER A 19 -16.83 -20.47 11.42
CA SER A 19 -16.62 -19.68 10.20
C SER A 19 -17.49 -20.11 9.00
N ASN A 20 -17.98 -21.35 8.99
CA ASN A 20 -18.87 -21.88 7.94
C ASN A 20 -20.35 -21.92 8.36
N PHE A 21 -20.72 -21.33 9.51
CA PHE A 21 -22.10 -21.31 10.01
C PHE A 21 -22.71 -19.91 9.89
N GLU A 22 -23.89 -19.83 9.28
CA GLU A 22 -24.69 -18.60 9.26
C GLU A 22 -25.39 -18.37 10.60
N LEU A 23 -24.74 -17.57 11.45
CA LEU A 23 -25.26 -17.16 12.75
C LEU A 23 -26.07 -15.86 12.66
N TYR A 24 -27.19 -15.80 13.37
CA TYR A 24 -28.08 -14.64 13.40
C TYR A 24 -27.95 -13.90 14.73
N ASN A 25 -27.41 -12.68 14.67
CA ASN A 25 -27.17 -11.82 15.83
C ASN A 25 -26.54 -12.58 17.03
N PRO A 26 -25.39 -13.25 16.81
CA PRO A 26 -24.85 -14.16 17.80
C PRO A 26 -24.39 -13.46 19.08
N ILE A 27 -24.44 -14.18 20.20
CA ILE A 27 -23.78 -13.78 21.46
C ILE A 27 -23.01 -14.95 22.04
N VAL A 28 -21.76 -14.70 22.47
CA VAL A 28 -20.94 -15.70 23.14
C VAL A 28 -21.12 -15.56 24.64
N LEU A 29 -21.47 -16.68 25.28
CA LEU A 29 -21.74 -16.80 26.70
C LEU A 29 -20.76 -17.77 27.36
N ALA A 30 -19.85 -17.24 28.17
CA ALA A 30 -18.85 -18.04 28.86
C ALA A 30 -19.33 -18.53 30.23
N LEU A 31 -19.01 -19.78 30.57
CA LEU A 31 -19.06 -20.26 31.96
C LEU A 31 -17.78 -19.83 32.69
N PRO A 32 -17.87 -18.96 33.72
CA PRO A 32 -16.69 -18.47 34.40
C PRO A 32 -16.08 -19.52 35.33
N ARG A 33 -14.76 -19.55 35.51
CA ARG A 33 -13.77 -18.60 34.95
C ARG A 33 -13.06 -19.12 33.70
N GLY A 34 -12.81 -20.42 33.66
CA GLY A 34 -12.03 -21.09 32.62
C GLY A 34 -12.57 -20.90 31.20
N GLY A 35 -13.89 -20.85 31.02
CA GLY A 35 -14.49 -20.64 29.70
C GLY A 35 -14.28 -19.26 29.09
N VAL A 36 -13.92 -18.24 29.88
CA VAL A 36 -13.88 -16.84 29.41
C VAL A 36 -12.74 -16.59 28.42
N PRO A 37 -11.49 -17.03 28.65
CA PRO A 37 -10.42 -16.89 27.65
C PRO A 37 -10.72 -17.61 26.33
N VAL A 38 -11.35 -18.79 26.39
CA VAL A 38 -11.76 -19.55 25.18
C VAL A 38 -12.84 -18.79 24.41
N ALA A 39 -13.85 -18.29 25.13
CA ALA A 39 -14.97 -17.54 24.58
C ALA A 39 -14.56 -16.19 23.98
N ALA A 40 -13.53 -15.54 24.53
CA ALA A 40 -13.01 -14.27 24.04
C ALA A 40 -12.44 -14.40 22.62
N GLU A 41 -11.73 -15.49 22.33
CA GLU A 41 -11.21 -15.74 20.97
C GLU A 41 -12.35 -16.00 19.97
N ILE A 42 -13.38 -16.76 20.38
CA ILE A 42 -14.57 -16.99 19.54
C ILE A 42 -15.32 -15.69 19.28
N SER A 43 -15.55 -14.88 20.31
CA SER A 43 -16.19 -13.56 20.21
C SER A 43 -15.41 -12.60 19.31
N SER A 44 -14.08 -12.62 19.38
CA SER A 44 -13.20 -11.80 18.55
C SER A 44 -13.32 -12.15 17.07
N VAL A 45 -13.25 -13.44 16.73
CA VAL A 45 -13.36 -13.91 15.34
C VAL A 45 -14.76 -13.69 14.77
N LEU A 46 -15.80 -13.93 15.56
CA LEU A 46 -17.19 -13.74 15.13
C LEU A 46 -17.66 -12.27 15.23
N GLN A 47 -16.83 -11.38 15.74
CA GLN A 47 -17.14 -9.96 15.97
C GLN A 47 -18.48 -9.74 16.69
N CYS A 48 -18.76 -10.54 17.71
CA CYS A 48 -20.04 -10.53 18.42
C CYS A 48 -19.87 -10.43 19.94
N PRO A 49 -20.91 -9.99 20.70
CA PRO A 49 -20.72 -9.66 22.10
C PRO A 49 -20.32 -10.87 22.95
N LEU A 50 -19.44 -10.66 23.92
CA LEU A 50 -19.11 -11.62 24.98
C LEU A 50 -19.76 -11.21 26.30
N ASP A 51 -20.42 -12.17 26.96
CA ASP A 51 -20.86 -12.04 28.35
C ASP A 51 -20.65 -13.36 29.11
N VAL A 52 -20.84 -13.34 30.41
CA VAL A 52 -20.77 -14.52 31.28
C VAL A 52 -22.16 -15.03 31.64
N VAL A 53 -22.28 -16.34 31.83
CA VAL A 53 -23.47 -16.98 32.40
C VAL A 53 -23.23 -17.29 33.86
N GLY A 54 -24.08 -16.74 34.72
CA GLY A 54 -23.96 -16.89 36.15
C GLY A 54 -24.64 -18.15 36.69
N ILE A 55 -23.87 -19.10 37.21
CA ILE A 55 -24.37 -20.34 37.83
C ILE A 55 -23.54 -20.69 39.06
N LYS A 56 -24.20 -21.08 40.15
CA LYS A 56 -23.53 -21.69 41.32
C LYS A 56 -24.16 -23.02 41.70
N LYS A 57 -23.32 -24.02 42.00
CA LYS A 57 -23.74 -25.32 42.51
C LYS A 57 -24.32 -25.20 43.93
N ILE A 58 -25.36 -25.99 44.19
CA ILE A 58 -25.93 -26.23 45.52
C ILE A 58 -25.37 -27.59 45.98
N GLY A 59 -24.53 -27.56 47.00
CA GLY A 59 -23.91 -28.76 47.59
C GLY A 59 -24.86 -29.52 48.53
N ALA A 60 -24.52 -30.76 48.86
CA ALA A 60 -25.23 -31.55 49.87
C ALA A 60 -24.88 -31.08 51.30
N PRO A 61 -25.78 -31.24 52.29
CA PRO A 61 -25.55 -30.79 53.68
C PRO A 61 -24.25 -31.31 54.31
N GLN A 62 -23.91 -32.57 54.04
CA GLN A 62 -22.74 -33.25 54.63
C GLN A 62 -21.52 -33.27 53.70
N ASN A 63 -21.70 -32.89 52.42
CA ASN A 63 -20.63 -32.82 51.44
C ASN A 63 -20.90 -31.65 50.48
N PRO A 64 -20.41 -30.44 50.81
CA PRO A 64 -20.61 -29.24 50.00
C PRO A 64 -20.07 -29.34 48.57
N GLU A 65 -19.08 -30.20 48.31
CA GLU A 65 -18.52 -30.44 46.98
C GLU A 65 -19.43 -31.33 46.11
N PHE A 66 -20.29 -32.14 46.73
CA PHE A 66 -21.24 -32.98 46.03
C PHE A 66 -22.50 -32.20 45.64
N ALA A 67 -22.67 -31.93 44.35
CA ALA A 67 -23.76 -31.09 43.85
C ALA A 67 -25.12 -31.83 43.84
N ILE A 68 -26.10 -31.29 44.55
CA ILE A 68 -27.50 -31.74 44.54
C ILE A 68 -28.38 -30.89 43.62
N GLY A 69 -27.86 -29.76 43.14
CA GLY A 69 -28.53 -28.84 42.23
C GLY A 69 -27.67 -27.63 41.92
N ALA A 70 -28.26 -26.60 41.34
CA ALA A 70 -27.62 -25.31 41.07
C ALA A 70 -28.65 -24.17 41.03
N VAL A 71 -28.15 -22.95 41.22
CA VAL A 71 -28.91 -21.70 41.08
C VAL A 71 -28.32 -20.86 39.95
N GLY A 72 -29.19 -20.39 39.06
CA GLY A 72 -28.88 -19.46 37.98
C GLY A 72 -29.01 -18.00 38.41
N GLU A 73 -28.46 -17.10 37.60
CA GLU A 73 -28.48 -15.66 37.85
C GLU A 73 -29.88 -15.02 37.79
N ASP A 74 -30.82 -15.66 37.10
CA ASP A 74 -32.24 -15.30 37.06
C ASP A 74 -33.03 -15.76 38.32
N GLY A 75 -32.34 -16.43 39.25
CA GLY A 75 -32.96 -17.03 40.44
C GLY A 75 -33.58 -18.41 40.20
N THR A 76 -33.48 -18.96 38.99
CA THR A 76 -33.93 -20.33 38.69
C THR A 76 -33.10 -21.32 39.50
N VAL A 77 -33.76 -22.18 40.27
CA VAL A 77 -33.14 -23.28 41.00
C VAL A 77 -33.47 -24.59 40.30
N ILE A 78 -32.45 -25.35 39.91
CA ILE A 78 -32.58 -26.68 39.30
C ILE A 78 -31.99 -27.70 40.28
N LEU A 79 -32.77 -28.73 40.61
CA LEU A 79 -32.38 -29.77 41.56
C LEU A 79 -32.34 -31.14 40.87
N ASN A 80 -31.39 -31.97 41.27
CA ASN A 80 -31.43 -33.40 40.96
C ASN A 80 -32.36 -34.08 41.96
N GLN A 81 -33.61 -34.32 41.53
CA GLN A 81 -34.66 -34.87 42.37
C GLN A 81 -34.32 -36.26 42.93
N ASN A 82 -33.57 -37.08 42.19
CA ASN A 82 -33.17 -38.41 42.65
C ASN A 82 -32.17 -38.31 43.80
N THR A 83 -31.20 -37.39 43.71
CA THR A 83 -30.19 -37.14 44.74
C THR A 83 -30.78 -36.47 45.99
N VAL A 84 -31.69 -35.52 45.81
CA VAL A 84 -32.38 -34.86 46.94
C VAL A 84 -33.19 -35.88 47.75
N ARG A 85 -33.87 -36.82 47.08
CA ARG A 85 -34.63 -37.89 47.72
C ARG A 85 -33.73 -38.91 48.41
N SER A 86 -32.65 -39.35 47.76
CA SER A 86 -31.77 -40.38 48.31
C SER A 86 -30.97 -39.89 49.54
N LEU A 87 -30.59 -38.61 49.56
CA LEU A 87 -29.89 -37.99 50.68
C LEU A 87 -30.84 -37.39 51.74
N ASN A 88 -32.16 -37.54 51.56
CA ASN A 88 -33.20 -36.99 52.43
C ASN A 88 -32.96 -35.51 52.81
N VAL A 89 -32.62 -34.69 51.80
CA VAL A 89 -32.21 -33.30 52.02
C VAL A 89 -33.42 -32.43 52.35
N ASP A 90 -33.36 -31.74 53.49
CA ASP A 90 -34.43 -30.85 53.94
C ASP A 90 -34.64 -29.67 52.96
N SER A 91 -35.91 -29.41 52.63
CA SER A 91 -36.31 -28.29 51.76
C SER A 91 -35.88 -26.91 52.28
N SER A 92 -35.78 -26.74 53.60
CA SER A 92 -35.29 -25.52 54.25
C SER A 92 -33.79 -25.31 54.04
N TYR A 93 -32.99 -26.39 54.02
CA TYR A 93 -31.58 -26.34 53.66
C TYR A 93 -31.40 -25.90 52.21
N ILE A 94 -32.18 -26.47 51.29
CA ILE A 94 -32.12 -26.11 49.87
C ILE A 94 -32.46 -24.63 49.67
N LYS A 95 -33.55 -24.15 50.29
CA LYS A 95 -33.94 -22.73 50.20
C LYS A 95 -32.86 -21.80 50.78
N LYS A 96 -32.30 -22.12 51.95
CA LYS A 96 -31.26 -21.31 52.60
C LYS A 96 -29.98 -21.27 51.76
N THR A 97 -29.53 -22.43 51.27
CA THR A 97 -28.32 -22.55 50.46
C THR A 97 -28.50 -21.89 49.09
N ALA A 98 -29.65 -22.05 48.43
CA ALA A 98 -29.95 -21.37 47.18
C ALA A 98 -29.97 -19.84 47.32
N ALA A 99 -30.55 -19.31 48.40
CA ALA A 99 -30.56 -17.87 48.67
C ALA A 99 -29.14 -17.31 48.91
N LEU A 100 -28.32 -18.01 49.70
CA LEU A 100 -26.91 -17.67 49.91
C LEU A 100 -26.13 -17.67 48.59
N LYS A 101 -26.20 -18.78 47.82
CA LYS A 101 -25.51 -18.90 46.54
C LYS A 101 -25.99 -17.89 45.50
N SER A 102 -27.28 -17.53 45.51
CA SER A 102 -27.83 -16.47 44.64
C SER A 102 -27.27 -15.10 45.00
N LYS A 103 -27.12 -14.77 46.29
CA LYS A 103 -26.50 -13.53 46.74
C LYS A 103 -25.05 -13.44 46.30
N ASP A 104 -24.26 -14.49 46.54
CA ASP A 104 -22.85 -14.54 46.13
C ASP A 104 -22.70 -14.44 44.61
N LEU A 105 -23.62 -15.06 43.87
CA LEU A 105 -23.62 -15.03 42.41
C LEU A 105 -23.91 -13.62 41.88
N LYS A 106 -24.89 -12.91 42.47
CA LYS A 106 -25.18 -11.51 42.11
C LYS A 106 -23.99 -10.60 42.35
N GLU A 107 -23.29 -10.78 43.47
CA GLU A 107 -22.09 -10.00 43.78
C GLU A 107 -20.95 -10.30 42.79
N GLN A 108 -20.71 -11.58 42.48
CA GLN A 108 -19.72 -12.00 41.49
C GLN A 108 -20.00 -11.43 40.10
N LEU A 109 -21.25 -11.52 39.63
CA LEU A 109 -21.65 -10.97 38.33
C LEU A 109 -21.56 -9.45 38.29
N ARG A 110 -21.87 -8.75 39.40
CA ARG A 110 -21.70 -7.30 39.49
C ARG A 110 -20.23 -6.90 39.34
N ARG A 111 -19.29 -7.67 39.91
CA ARG A 111 -17.85 -7.44 39.71
C ARG A 111 -17.43 -7.67 38.26
N PHE A 112 -17.87 -8.77 37.65
CA PHE A 112 -17.54 -9.09 36.25
C PHE A 112 -18.13 -8.09 35.27
N ARG A 113 -19.39 -7.69 35.46
CA ARG A 113 -20.10 -6.80 34.52
C ARG A 113 -19.90 -5.31 34.79
N GLY A 114 -19.49 -4.92 36.00
CA GLY A 114 -19.39 -3.51 36.38
C GLY A 114 -20.75 -2.80 36.28
N ASN A 115 -20.80 -1.69 35.53
CA ASN A 115 -22.01 -0.91 35.30
C ASN A 115 -22.87 -1.41 34.12
N THR A 116 -22.43 -2.47 33.42
CA THR A 116 -23.06 -2.93 32.20
C THR A 116 -24.15 -3.95 32.50
N ASN A 117 -25.32 -3.76 31.88
CA ASN A 117 -26.44 -4.70 32.02
C ASN A 117 -26.29 -5.90 31.09
N ARG A 118 -26.90 -7.02 31.47
CA ARG A 118 -26.95 -8.23 30.65
C ARG A 118 -27.75 -7.96 29.37
N GLN A 119 -27.22 -8.37 28.21
CA GLN A 119 -27.94 -8.25 26.94
C GLN A 119 -29.13 -9.23 26.86
N SER A 120 -30.12 -8.91 26.03
CA SER A 120 -31.28 -9.79 25.80
C SER A 120 -30.88 -11.01 24.97
N MET A 121 -31.40 -12.18 25.37
CA MET A 121 -31.22 -13.47 24.68
C MET A 121 -32.32 -13.76 23.65
N ASN A 122 -33.37 -12.95 23.62
CA ASN A 122 -34.55 -13.20 22.80
C ASN A 122 -34.23 -13.08 21.30
N GLY A 123 -34.55 -14.12 20.52
CA GLY A 123 -34.39 -14.16 19.07
C GLY A 123 -32.93 -14.24 18.57
N ARG A 124 -31.96 -14.49 19.45
CA ARG A 124 -30.52 -14.55 19.10
C ARG A 124 -29.99 -15.97 19.04
N ASP A 125 -28.92 -16.17 18.27
CA ASP A 125 -28.09 -17.36 18.38
C ASP A 125 -27.13 -17.24 19.58
N ILE A 126 -27.13 -18.23 20.46
CA ILE A 126 -26.32 -18.22 21.68
C ILE A 126 -25.25 -19.28 21.57
N ILE A 127 -23.98 -18.91 21.78
CA ILE A 127 -22.86 -19.86 21.84
C ILE A 127 -22.40 -19.96 23.29
N VAL A 128 -22.66 -21.10 23.95
CA VAL A 128 -22.26 -21.35 25.33
C VAL A 128 -20.91 -22.06 25.35
N VAL A 129 -19.93 -21.48 26.06
CA VAL A 129 -18.53 -21.91 26.02
C VAL A 129 -17.99 -22.24 27.41
N ASP A 130 -17.21 -23.32 27.51
CA ASP A 130 -16.41 -23.68 28.69
C ASP A 130 -15.02 -24.18 28.26
N ASP A 131 -14.04 -24.23 29.17
CA ASP A 131 -12.70 -24.77 28.86
C ASP A 131 -12.64 -26.30 28.84
N GLY A 132 -13.66 -26.96 29.39
CA GLY A 132 -13.90 -28.38 29.16
C GLY A 132 -15.03 -28.92 30.01
N LEU A 133 -15.50 -30.13 29.68
CA LEU A 133 -16.71 -30.69 30.26
C LEU A 133 -16.47 -32.09 30.86
N ALA A 134 -16.35 -32.16 32.19
CA ALA A 134 -16.23 -33.44 32.89
C ALA A 134 -17.59 -34.11 33.13
N THR A 135 -18.46 -33.48 33.93
CA THR A 135 -19.76 -34.04 34.36
C THR A 135 -20.98 -33.33 33.80
N GLY A 136 -20.79 -32.22 33.07
CA GLY A 136 -21.86 -31.50 32.38
C GLY A 136 -22.90 -30.78 33.25
N ALA A 137 -22.83 -30.88 34.59
CA ALA A 137 -23.87 -30.39 35.49
C ALA A 137 -24.10 -28.86 35.39
N THR A 138 -23.03 -28.06 35.37
CA THR A 138 -23.12 -26.60 35.25
C THR A 138 -23.66 -26.19 33.88
N MET A 139 -23.17 -26.81 32.80
CA MET A 139 -23.63 -26.57 31.43
C MET A 139 -25.11 -26.92 31.25
N THR A 140 -25.55 -28.07 31.77
CA THR A 140 -26.96 -28.50 31.73
C THR A 140 -27.90 -27.46 32.33
N VAL A 141 -27.49 -26.86 33.45
CA VAL A 141 -28.27 -25.81 34.12
C VAL A 141 -28.27 -24.53 33.29
N ALA A 142 -27.14 -24.17 32.69
CA ALA A 142 -27.01 -23.02 31.79
C ALA A 142 -28.00 -23.12 30.64
N LEU A 143 -27.99 -24.24 29.93
CA LEU A 143 -28.83 -24.46 28.75
C LEU A 143 -30.31 -24.41 29.09
N ARG A 144 -30.73 -25.06 30.18
CA ARG A 144 -32.13 -25.03 30.65
C ARG A 144 -32.59 -23.63 31.05
N MET A 145 -31.70 -22.83 31.64
CA MET A 145 -32.00 -21.43 31.97
C MET A 145 -32.12 -20.58 30.70
N LEU A 146 -31.17 -20.71 29.77
CA LEU A 146 -31.12 -19.92 28.54
C LEU A 146 -32.28 -20.24 27.59
N ARG A 147 -32.74 -21.50 27.52
CA ARG A 147 -33.92 -21.89 26.73
C ARG A 147 -35.19 -21.15 27.12
N LYS A 148 -35.34 -20.74 28.39
CA LYS A 148 -36.51 -19.97 28.85
C LYS A 148 -36.51 -18.51 28.36
N GLN A 149 -35.41 -18.04 27.78
CA GLN A 149 -35.25 -16.65 27.33
C GLN A 149 -35.51 -16.49 25.82
N ASN A 150 -36.17 -17.48 25.20
CA ASN A 150 -36.54 -17.51 23.78
C ASN A 150 -35.39 -17.23 22.78
N PRO A 151 -34.23 -17.92 22.88
CA PRO A 151 -33.20 -17.82 21.86
C PRO A 151 -33.65 -18.45 20.54
N ARG A 152 -33.06 -18.00 19.41
CA ARG A 152 -33.28 -18.61 18.09
C ARG A 152 -32.67 -20.01 18.05
N LYS A 153 -31.38 -20.12 18.35
CA LYS A 153 -30.65 -21.38 18.53
C LYS A 153 -29.65 -21.28 19.68
N ILE A 154 -29.30 -22.41 20.27
CA ILE A 154 -28.25 -22.55 21.29
C ILE A 154 -27.21 -23.56 20.80
N PHE A 155 -25.99 -23.08 20.65
CA PHE A 155 -24.79 -23.82 20.32
C PHE A 155 -23.93 -24.02 21.58
N VAL A 156 -23.23 -25.14 21.68
CA VAL A 156 -22.25 -25.39 22.74
C VAL A 156 -20.87 -25.60 22.11
N ALA A 157 -19.86 -24.88 22.59
CA ALA A 157 -18.48 -25.00 22.12
C ALA A 157 -17.56 -25.45 23.26
N LEU A 158 -16.87 -26.58 23.06
CA LEU A 158 -16.07 -27.24 24.09
C LEU A 158 -14.72 -27.71 23.50
N PRO A 159 -13.58 -27.33 24.06
CA PRO A 159 -12.30 -27.86 23.62
C PRO A 159 -12.20 -29.37 23.87
N VAL A 160 -12.57 -29.81 25.07
CA VAL A 160 -12.49 -31.22 25.46
C VAL A 160 -13.63 -31.62 26.40
N ALA A 161 -14.18 -32.82 26.23
CA ALA A 161 -15.29 -33.29 27.05
C ALA A 161 -15.32 -34.82 27.23
N ALA A 162 -15.89 -35.27 28.34
CA ALA A 162 -16.21 -36.68 28.55
C ALA A 162 -17.31 -37.13 27.56
N PRO A 163 -17.19 -38.30 26.90
CA PRO A 163 -18.15 -38.77 25.89
C PRO A 163 -19.61 -38.80 26.39
N ASP A 164 -19.84 -39.31 27.60
CA ASP A 164 -21.18 -39.41 28.19
C ASP A 164 -21.79 -38.02 28.46
N SER A 165 -20.96 -37.06 28.87
CA SER A 165 -21.38 -35.68 29.09
C SER A 165 -21.72 -34.97 27.79
N VAL A 166 -21.01 -35.23 26.69
CA VAL A 166 -21.37 -34.70 25.36
C VAL A 166 -22.71 -35.26 24.89
N ALA A 167 -22.94 -36.57 25.07
CA ALA A 167 -24.21 -37.20 24.71
C ALA A 167 -25.39 -36.54 25.44
N GLN A 168 -25.24 -36.28 26.74
CA GLN A 168 -26.26 -35.59 27.53
C GLN A 168 -26.51 -34.14 27.06
N ILE A 169 -25.46 -33.39 26.71
CA ILE A 169 -25.60 -31.99 26.29
C ILE A 169 -26.22 -31.86 24.90
N LYS A 170 -25.99 -32.84 24.00
CA LYS A 170 -26.63 -32.90 22.68
C LYS A 170 -28.16 -32.98 22.74
N GLU A 171 -28.74 -33.43 23.86
CA GLU A 171 -30.20 -33.43 24.05
C GLU A 171 -30.76 -32.04 24.42
N LEU A 172 -29.91 -31.08 24.79
CA LEU A 172 -30.32 -29.78 25.34
C LEU A 172 -29.94 -28.58 24.45
N ALA A 173 -28.88 -28.72 23.65
CA ALA A 173 -28.42 -27.73 22.68
C ALA A 173 -28.87 -28.12 21.26
N ASP A 174 -28.99 -27.13 20.37
CA ASP A 174 -29.29 -27.40 18.95
C ASP A 174 -28.10 -28.04 18.25
N GLU A 175 -26.88 -27.64 18.65
CA GLU A 175 -25.64 -28.21 18.12
C GLU A 175 -24.49 -28.12 19.13
N VAL A 176 -23.59 -29.10 19.10
CA VAL A 176 -22.46 -29.21 20.04
C VAL A 176 -21.17 -29.40 19.25
N PHE A 177 -20.29 -28.41 19.32
CA PHE A 177 -18.94 -28.45 18.78
C PHE A 177 -17.97 -28.84 19.87
N CYS A 178 -17.36 -30.02 19.73
CA CYS A 178 -16.32 -30.47 20.64
C CYS A 178 -15.07 -30.87 19.86
N LEU A 179 -13.90 -30.25 20.14
CA LEU A 179 -12.66 -30.60 19.43
C LEU A 179 -12.22 -32.03 19.76
N MET A 180 -12.38 -32.45 21.03
CA MET A 180 -11.88 -33.74 21.51
C MET A 180 -12.82 -34.43 22.51
N THR A 181 -13.13 -35.71 22.28
CA THR A 181 -13.92 -36.57 23.20
C THR A 181 -13.18 -37.86 23.56
N PRO A 182 -12.17 -37.81 24.43
CA PRO A 182 -11.31 -38.96 24.71
C PRO A 182 -12.04 -40.04 25.55
N LYS A 183 -11.83 -41.31 25.21
CA LYS A 183 -12.46 -42.47 25.90
C LYS A 183 -12.02 -42.64 27.36
N ASN A 184 -10.79 -42.24 27.69
CA ASN A 184 -10.22 -42.32 29.05
C ASN A 184 -10.20 -40.93 29.72
N PHE A 185 -11.30 -40.20 29.65
CA PHE A 185 -11.40 -38.87 30.24
C PHE A 185 -11.38 -38.95 31.78
N THR A 186 -10.46 -38.23 32.42
CA THR A 186 -10.38 -38.14 33.91
C THR A 186 -10.63 -36.71 34.39
N SER A 187 -9.89 -35.74 33.86
CA SER A 187 -10.05 -34.32 34.16
C SER A 187 -9.81 -33.44 32.93
N VAL A 188 -10.25 -32.19 32.97
CA VAL A 188 -10.06 -31.24 31.85
C VAL A 188 -8.57 -30.88 31.69
N GLY A 189 -7.89 -30.56 32.79
CA GLY A 189 -6.54 -30.00 32.75
C GLY A 189 -5.45 -30.90 32.15
N ILE A 190 -5.62 -32.23 32.13
CA ILE A 190 -4.63 -33.13 31.50
C ILE A 190 -4.57 -32.97 29.97
N TRP A 191 -5.59 -32.40 29.36
CA TRP A 191 -5.69 -32.18 27.92
C TRP A 191 -5.13 -30.83 27.47
N TYR A 192 -4.61 -30.05 28.41
CA TYR A 192 -3.93 -28.77 28.18
C TYR A 192 -2.48 -28.87 28.61
N GLU A 193 -1.54 -28.33 27.84
CA GLU A 193 -0.13 -28.19 28.24
C GLU A 193 -0.01 -27.13 29.34
N GLU A 194 -0.67 -25.99 29.15
CA GLU A 194 -0.81 -24.90 30.13
C GLU A 194 -2.27 -24.77 30.58
N PHE A 195 -2.52 -25.00 31.87
CA PHE A 195 -3.87 -24.96 32.46
C PHE A 195 -3.92 -24.15 33.76
N ASP A 196 -3.40 -22.93 33.70
CA ASP A 196 -3.33 -22.05 34.86
C ASP A 196 -4.70 -21.61 35.35
N GLN A 197 -4.75 -21.16 36.61
CA GLN A 197 -5.98 -20.69 37.22
C GLN A 197 -6.34 -19.29 36.71
N VAL A 198 -7.45 -19.17 35.98
CA VAL A 198 -7.99 -17.89 35.50
C VAL A 198 -8.48 -17.05 36.70
N SER A 199 -7.98 -15.81 36.80
CA SER A 199 -8.33 -14.86 37.87
C SER A 199 -9.63 -14.09 37.58
N ASP A 200 -10.19 -13.43 38.60
CA ASP A 200 -11.36 -12.57 38.39
C ASP A 200 -10.98 -11.32 37.57
N GLU A 201 -9.75 -10.82 37.72
CA GLU A 201 -9.18 -9.70 36.98
C GLU A 201 -9.03 -10.01 35.48
N GLU A 202 -8.59 -11.22 35.15
CA GLU A 202 -8.47 -11.70 33.77
C GLU A 202 -9.85 -11.80 33.09
N VAL A 203 -10.86 -12.32 33.81
CA VAL A 203 -12.25 -12.33 33.33
C VAL A 203 -12.74 -10.91 33.05
N ILE A 204 -12.51 -9.98 33.98
CA ILE A 204 -12.92 -8.57 33.81
C ILE A 204 -12.20 -7.93 32.62
N ALA A 205 -10.90 -8.18 32.46
CA ALA A 205 -10.11 -7.66 31.35
C ALA A 205 -10.66 -8.13 29.99
N LYS A 206 -10.90 -9.44 29.85
CA LYS A 206 -11.45 -10.03 28.61
C LYS A 206 -12.87 -9.57 28.30
N LEU A 207 -13.71 -9.42 29.32
CA LEU A 207 -15.05 -8.84 29.15
C LEU A 207 -15.00 -7.36 28.74
N LYS A 208 -14.06 -6.57 29.26
CA LYS A 208 -13.86 -5.18 28.83
C LYS A 208 -13.31 -5.08 27.41
N GLU A 209 -12.34 -5.93 27.05
CA GLU A 209 -11.73 -6.00 25.71
C GLU A 209 -12.78 -6.37 24.64
N SER A 210 -13.65 -7.35 24.92
CA SER A 210 -14.75 -7.68 24.00
C SER A 210 -15.78 -6.54 23.88
N ARG A 211 -16.10 -5.85 24.98
CA ARG A 211 -16.99 -4.69 24.95
C ARG A 211 -16.42 -3.54 24.13
N SER A 212 -15.12 -3.26 24.24
CA SER A 212 -14.46 -2.33 23.33
C SER A 212 -14.50 -2.79 21.87
N ASN A 213 -14.67 -4.08 21.58
CA ASN A 213 -14.82 -4.56 20.19
C ASN A 213 -16.29 -4.59 19.71
N THR A 214 -17.31 -4.46 20.59
CA THR A 214 -18.73 -4.54 20.21
C THR A 214 -19.61 -3.35 20.58
N GLU A 215 -19.22 -2.47 21.50
CA GLU A 215 -19.89 -1.20 21.77
C GLU A 215 -19.27 -0.08 20.94
N PHE A 216 -19.71 0.06 19.70
CA PHE A 216 -19.18 1.10 18.84
C PHE A 216 -20.24 1.53 17.82
N ILE A 217 -21.41 1.96 18.28
CA ILE A 217 -22.21 2.93 17.52
C ILE A 217 -22.18 4.22 18.34
N ARG A 218 -21.40 5.20 17.88
CA ARG A 218 -21.35 6.51 18.52
C ARG A 218 -22.45 7.38 17.94
N GLU A 219 -23.47 7.67 18.74
CA GLU A 219 -24.53 8.61 18.38
C GLU A 219 -24.05 10.05 18.61
N LEU A 220 -24.21 10.89 17.59
CA LEU A 220 -23.86 12.30 17.60
C LEU A 220 -25.05 13.11 17.10
N GLU A 221 -25.57 14.00 17.94
CA GLU A 221 -26.44 15.08 17.46
C GLU A 221 -25.57 16.17 16.86
N LEU A 222 -25.90 16.59 15.64
CA LEU A 222 -25.19 17.63 14.91
C LEU A 222 -26.15 18.52 14.14
N THR A 223 -25.61 19.63 13.65
CA THR A 223 -26.35 20.58 12.85
C THR A 223 -25.71 20.71 11.48
N ILE A 224 -26.51 20.64 10.43
CA ILE A 224 -26.10 20.78 9.04
C ILE A 224 -26.35 22.24 8.66
N ASP A 225 -25.29 23.03 8.73
CA ASP A 225 -25.33 24.46 8.47
C ASP A 225 -25.03 24.77 6.99
N GLY A 226 -25.83 25.66 6.42
CA GLY A 226 -25.59 26.29 5.12
C GLY A 226 -25.72 27.81 5.24
N ASP A 227 -25.48 28.53 4.15
CA ASP A 227 -25.33 30.01 4.16
C ASP A 227 -26.38 30.78 4.96
N ASN A 228 -27.64 30.31 4.98
CA ASN A 228 -28.74 30.91 5.76
C ASN A 228 -29.69 29.86 6.37
N ILE A 229 -29.22 28.63 6.64
CA ILE A 229 -30.06 27.59 7.23
C ILE A 229 -29.28 26.69 8.18
N SER A 230 -29.99 26.13 9.15
CA SER A 230 -29.45 25.21 10.15
C SER A 230 -30.44 24.05 10.30
N LEU A 231 -29.99 22.83 9.99
CA LEU A 231 -30.85 21.63 9.96
C LEU A 231 -30.36 20.59 10.98
N PRO A 232 -31.19 20.18 11.94
CA PRO A 232 -30.78 19.20 12.95
C PRO A 232 -30.65 17.79 12.36
N GLY A 233 -29.63 17.06 12.79
CA GLY A 233 -29.34 15.70 12.36
C GLY A 233 -28.78 14.81 13.46
N ASN A 234 -29.06 13.51 13.35
CA ASN A 234 -28.59 12.46 14.22
C ASN A 234 -27.68 11.53 13.40
N LEU A 235 -26.40 11.50 13.74
CA LEU A 235 -25.38 10.67 13.09
C LEU A 235 -25.02 9.50 14.00
N ASN A 236 -25.23 8.29 13.49
CA ASN A 236 -24.81 7.05 14.14
C ASN A 236 -23.54 6.57 13.45
N LEU A 237 -22.40 6.67 14.13
CA LEU A 237 -21.10 6.25 13.60
C LEU A 237 -20.78 4.82 14.01
N VAL A 238 -20.61 3.95 13.01
CA VAL A 238 -19.99 2.64 13.16
C VAL A 238 -18.47 2.78 12.89
N PRO A 239 -17.57 2.54 13.85
CA PRO A 239 -16.13 2.45 13.66
C PRO A 239 -15.76 1.36 12.68
N ASN A 240 -14.82 1.69 11.79
CA ASN A 240 -14.52 0.89 10.59
C ASN A 240 -15.77 0.60 9.75
N GLY A 241 -16.77 1.50 9.83
CA GLY A 241 -18.04 1.37 9.12
C GLY A 241 -17.84 1.22 7.63
N LYS A 242 -18.64 0.34 7.03
CA LYS A 242 -18.59 -0.03 5.62
C LYS A 242 -18.86 1.17 4.69
N GLY A 243 -19.74 2.08 5.10
CA GLY A 243 -20.10 3.30 4.38
C GLY A 243 -21.07 4.15 5.19
N LEU A 244 -21.45 5.31 4.67
CA LEU A 244 -22.41 6.22 5.29
C LEU A 244 -23.71 6.27 4.46
N ILE A 245 -24.85 5.98 5.10
CA ILE A 245 -26.18 6.10 4.48
C ILE A 245 -26.87 7.37 4.98
N ILE A 246 -27.17 8.28 4.07
CA ILE A 246 -27.91 9.52 4.37
C ILE A 246 -29.39 9.32 4.05
N PHE A 247 -30.27 9.57 5.02
CA PHE A 247 -31.70 9.39 4.88
C PHE A 247 -32.38 10.66 4.36
N ALA A 248 -33.21 10.50 3.34
CA ALA A 248 -34.14 11.51 2.85
C ALA A 248 -35.56 11.10 3.25
N HIS A 249 -36.11 11.73 4.29
CA HIS A 249 -37.45 11.41 4.77
C HIS A 249 -38.54 11.94 3.83
N GLY A 250 -39.74 11.35 3.92
CA GLY A 250 -40.90 11.75 3.13
C GLY A 250 -41.60 13.01 3.65
N SER A 251 -42.61 13.44 2.90
CA SER A 251 -43.41 14.62 3.21
C SER A 251 -44.10 14.56 4.58
N GLY A 252 -43.86 15.55 5.44
CA GLY A 252 -44.45 15.59 6.79
C GLY A 252 -43.82 14.62 7.80
N SER A 253 -42.67 14.04 7.45
CA SER A 253 -41.83 13.25 8.35
C SER A 253 -40.62 14.06 8.81
N SER A 254 -39.81 13.48 9.69
CA SER A 254 -38.60 14.09 10.23
C SER A 254 -37.54 13.02 10.51
N ARG A 255 -36.38 13.42 11.01
CA ARG A 255 -35.32 12.53 11.52
C ARG A 255 -35.81 11.59 12.63
N ASN A 256 -36.93 11.92 13.28
CA ASN A 256 -37.55 11.12 14.34
C ASN A 256 -38.58 10.10 13.83
N SER A 257 -38.65 9.86 12.52
CA SER A 257 -39.54 8.87 11.92
C SER A 257 -39.25 7.45 12.44
N PRO A 258 -40.19 6.79 13.15
CA PRO A 258 -39.95 5.46 13.73
C PRO A 258 -39.53 4.41 12.69
N ARG A 259 -40.10 4.51 11.48
CA ARG A 259 -39.76 3.62 10.36
C ARG A 259 -38.32 3.80 9.88
N ASN A 260 -37.87 5.05 9.72
CA ASN A 260 -36.52 5.31 9.24
C ASN A 260 -35.48 5.06 10.34
N GLN A 261 -35.82 5.32 11.61
CA GLN A 261 -34.99 4.94 12.74
C GLN A 261 -34.81 3.42 12.79
N TYR A 262 -35.89 2.65 12.63
CA TYR A 262 -35.81 1.18 12.55
C TYR A 262 -34.88 0.73 11.42
N VAL A 263 -35.07 1.23 10.19
CA VAL A 263 -34.18 0.89 9.06
C VAL A 263 -32.73 1.28 9.34
N ALA A 264 -32.48 2.46 9.89
CA ALA A 264 -31.14 2.92 10.22
C ALA A 264 -30.48 2.03 11.28
N THR A 265 -31.20 1.64 12.33
CA THR A 265 -30.71 0.71 13.35
C THR A 265 -30.32 -0.64 12.75
N GLU A 266 -31.14 -1.20 11.85
CA GLU A 266 -30.79 -2.46 11.18
C GLU A 266 -29.59 -2.31 10.23
N LEU A 267 -29.47 -1.18 9.52
CA LEU A 267 -28.29 -0.87 8.70
C LEU A 267 -27.02 -0.71 9.55
N ASN A 268 -27.14 -0.12 10.74
CA ASN A 268 -26.01 -0.02 11.68
C ASN A 268 -25.53 -1.40 12.13
N LYS A 269 -26.44 -2.35 12.39
CA LYS A 269 -26.09 -3.72 12.78
C LYS A 269 -25.29 -4.47 11.71
N VAL A 270 -25.54 -4.17 10.43
CA VAL A 270 -24.79 -4.78 9.32
C VAL A 270 -23.54 -3.98 8.91
N GLY A 271 -23.21 -2.92 9.66
CA GLY A 271 -21.93 -2.21 9.60
C GLY A 271 -21.94 -0.86 8.88
N PHE A 272 -23.10 -0.28 8.53
CA PHE A 272 -23.17 1.04 7.92
C PHE A 272 -23.38 2.15 8.97
N SER A 273 -22.62 3.24 8.86
CA SER A 273 -22.96 4.49 9.57
C SER A 273 -24.21 5.11 8.93
N THR A 274 -25.02 5.83 9.71
CA THR A 274 -26.28 6.42 9.21
C THR A 274 -26.47 7.85 9.68
N LEU A 275 -26.93 8.72 8.79
CA LEU A 275 -27.35 10.09 9.10
C LEU A 275 -28.85 10.26 8.86
N LEU A 276 -29.59 10.61 9.91
CA LEU A 276 -30.99 11.03 9.82
C LEU A 276 -31.07 12.52 10.14
N PHE A 277 -31.53 13.35 9.20
CA PHE A 277 -31.63 14.79 9.42
C PHE A 277 -32.92 15.34 8.83
N ASP A 278 -33.31 16.53 9.27
CA ASP A 278 -34.49 17.21 8.75
C ASP A 278 -34.15 17.96 7.45
N LEU A 279 -34.89 17.70 6.38
CA LEU A 279 -34.66 18.32 5.08
C LEU A 279 -35.12 19.80 5.02
N LEU A 280 -35.95 20.25 5.94
CA LEU A 280 -36.48 21.61 6.00
C LEU A 280 -36.35 22.12 7.43
N SER A 281 -36.13 23.42 7.60
CA SER A 281 -36.21 24.03 8.92
C SER A 281 -37.66 24.08 9.44
N ASP A 282 -37.82 24.34 10.73
CA ASP A 282 -39.14 24.53 11.36
C ASP A 282 -39.94 25.67 10.70
N GLU A 283 -39.28 26.70 10.16
CA GLU A 283 -39.95 27.78 9.43
C GLU A 283 -40.36 27.37 8.02
N GLU A 284 -39.49 26.67 7.29
CA GLU A 284 -39.76 26.22 5.93
C GLU A 284 -40.85 25.15 5.88
N SER A 285 -40.93 24.30 6.91
CA SER A 285 -41.94 23.23 7.01
C SER A 285 -43.37 23.76 7.15
N LYS A 286 -43.55 25.02 7.60
CA LYS A 286 -44.86 25.69 7.66
C LYS A 286 -45.47 25.91 6.28
N ASN A 287 -44.63 26.09 5.24
CA ASN A 287 -45.10 26.16 3.87
C ASN A 287 -45.14 24.77 3.24
N ARG A 288 -46.35 24.21 3.15
CA ARG A 288 -46.57 22.85 2.63
C ARG A 288 -46.08 22.65 1.19
N ALA A 289 -45.90 23.72 0.41
CA ALA A 289 -45.33 23.64 -0.94
C ALA A 289 -43.86 23.20 -0.94
N ASN A 290 -43.09 23.58 0.08
CA ASN A 290 -41.66 23.25 0.19
C ASN A 290 -41.41 21.75 0.34
N VAL A 291 -42.37 21.05 0.95
CA VAL A 291 -42.31 19.60 1.19
C VAL A 291 -42.38 18.79 -0.12
N PHE A 292 -42.89 19.39 -1.19
CA PHE A 292 -42.97 18.79 -2.53
C PHE A 292 -41.96 19.41 -3.52
N ASN A 293 -41.13 20.35 -3.07
CA ASN A 293 -40.12 21.00 -3.90
C ASN A 293 -38.87 20.12 -3.99
N ILE A 294 -38.85 19.19 -4.94
CA ILE A 294 -37.75 18.22 -5.10
C ILE A 294 -36.38 18.88 -5.29
N PRO A 295 -36.20 19.91 -6.15
CA PRO A 295 -34.92 20.61 -6.25
C PRO A 295 -34.43 21.19 -4.91
N LEU A 296 -35.33 21.80 -4.13
CA LEU A 296 -34.98 22.29 -2.79
C LEU A 296 -34.49 21.14 -1.91
N LEU A 297 -35.26 20.06 -1.77
CA LEU A 297 -34.89 18.91 -0.93
C LEU A 297 -33.58 18.25 -1.39
N ALA A 298 -33.33 18.19 -2.70
CA ALA A 298 -32.09 17.67 -3.27
C ALA A 298 -30.88 18.52 -2.86
N GLN A 299 -30.99 19.85 -2.90
CA GLN A 299 -29.93 20.76 -2.43
C GLN A 299 -29.60 20.53 -0.95
N ARG A 300 -30.59 20.17 -0.12
CA ARG A 300 -30.39 19.87 1.31
C ARG A 300 -29.63 18.56 1.52
N LEU A 301 -29.90 17.54 0.71
CA LEU A 301 -29.10 16.32 0.70
C LEU A 301 -27.65 16.58 0.25
N LEU A 302 -27.46 17.41 -0.77
CA LEU A 302 -26.12 17.79 -1.21
C LEU A 302 -25.36 18.60 -0.15
N LEU A 303 -26.06 19.44 0.61
CA LEU A 303 -25.48 20.12 1.77
C LEU A 303 -25.04 19.10 2.82
N ALA A 304 -25.90 18.14 3.18
CA ALA A 304 -25.54 17.06 4.11
C ALA A 304 -24.32 16.26 3.64
N VAL A 305 -24.23 15.93 2.35
CA VAL A 305 -23.05 15.26 1.75
C VAL A 305 -21.78 16.08 1.98
N ARG A 306 -21.81 17.40 1.72
CA ARG A 306 -20.66 18.27 1.92
C ARG A 306 -20.26 18.33 3.40
N THR A 307 -21.23 18.49 4.30
CA THR A 307 -20.98 18.52 5.75
C THR A 307 -20.34 17.20 6.22
N MET A 308 -20.87 16.06 5.79
CA MET A 308 -20.30 14.75 6.15
C MET A 308 -18.92 14.53 5.54
N LYS A 309 -18.64 15.07 4.35
CA LYS A 309 -17.28 15.02 3.78
C LYS A 309 -16.29 15.93 4.49
N ALA A 310 -16.74 16.94 5.22
CA ALA A 310 -15.89 17.83 6.02
C ALA A 310 -15.61 17.29 7.43
N LEU A 311 -16.41 16.34 7.94
CA LEU A 311 -16.18 15.72 9.24
C LEU A 311 -15.09 14.63 9.15
N PRO A 312 -14.03 14.67 9.98
CA PRO A 312 -12.96 13.68 9.96
C PRO A 312 -13.45 12.23 10.12
N GLU A 313 -14.52 12.04 10.89
CA GLU A 313 -15.10 10.72 11.15
C GLU A 313 -15.80 10.10 9.93
N THR A 314 -16.21 10.90 8.94
CA THR A 314 -16.99 10.44 7.78
C THR A 314 -16.39 10.82 6.43
N GLU A 315 -15.30 11.60 6.39
CA GLU A 315 -14.61 12.05 5.18
C GLU A 315 -14.31 10.89 4.21
N LYS A 316 -13.78 9.78 4.76
CA LYS A 316 -13.35 8.61 4.00
C LYS A 316 -14.48 7.62 3.66
N LEU A 317 -15.67 7.76 4.25
CA LEU A 317 -16.77 6.85 4.01
C LEU A 317 -17.43 7.11 2.64
N SER A 318 -17.67 6.04 1.89
CA SER A 318 -18.51 6.07 0.68
C SER A 318 -19.96 6.38 1.07
N ILE A 319 -20.63 7.24 0.30
CA ILE A 319 -21.97 7.72 0.64
C ILE A 319 -23.02 7.04 -0.23
N GLY A 320 -24.09 6.55 0.41
CA GLY A 320 -25.30 6.05 -0.23
C GLY A 320 -26.52 6.81 0.27
N PHE A 321 -27.60 6.81 -0.51
CA PHE A 321 -28.85 7.45 -0.12
C PHE A 321 -29.97 6.45 0.14
N PHE A 322 -30.75 6.69 1.19
CA PHE A 322 -32.01 6.01 1.43
C PHE A 322 -33.15 7.03 1.42
N GLY A 323 -33.97 7.02 0.39
CA GLY A 323 -35.10 7.92 0.22
C GLY A 323 -36.44 7.24 0.47
N ALA A 324 -37.32 7.91 1.21
CA ALA A 324 -38.68 7.43 1.49
C ALA A 324 -39.73 8.38 0.89
N SER A 325 -40.73 7.84 0.19
CA SER A 325 -41.83 8.64 -0.40
C SER A 325 -41.30 9.80 -1.26
N THR A 326 -41.66 11.06 -0.99
CA THR A 326 -41.12 12.24 -1.72
C THR A 326 -39.61 12.40 -1.56
N GLY A 327 -39.03 11.93 -0.45
CA GLY A 327 -37.59 11.92 -0.23
C GLY A 327 -36.82 11.04 -1.21
N ALA A 328 -37.48 10.03 -1.81
CA ALA A 328 -36.89 9.25 -2.89
C ALA A 328 -36.66 10.06 -4.16
N GLY A 329 -37.61 10.93 -4.53
CA GLY A 329 -37.44 11.87 -5.65
C GLY A 329 -36.27 12.84 -5.39
N ALA A 330 -36.15 13.35 -4.16
CA ALA A 330 -35.03 14.20 -3.75
C ALA A 330 -33.68 13.48 -3.80
N ALA A 331 -33.62 12.23 -3.32
CA ALA A 331 -32.41 11.40 -3.37
C ALA A 331 -31.94 11.13 -4.80
N LEU A 332 -32.87 10.81 -5.71
CA LEU A 332 -32.55 10.58 -7.13
C LEU A 332 -32.13 11.87 -7.84
N HIS A 333 -32.80 12.99 -7.57
CA HIS A 333 -32.41 14.29 -8.10
C HIS A 333 -31.00 14.69 -7.63
N ALA A 334 -30.72 14.56 -6.33
CA ALA A 334 -29.38 14.82 -5.79
C ALA A 334 -28.33 13.87 -6.39
N ALA A 335 -28.65 12.59 -6.57
CA ALA A 335 -27.75 11.62 -7.19
C ALA A 335 -27.40 11.97 -8.64
N ALA A 336 -28.32 12.58 -9.38
CA ALA A 336 -28.08 13.06 -10.74
C ALA A 336 -27.11 14.26 -10.79
N GLU A 337 -27.07 15.10 -9.75
CA GLU A 337 -26.15 16.24 -9.66
C GLU A 337 -24.72 15.84 -9.26
N ILE A 338 -24.56 14.70 -8.57
CA ILE A 338 -23.25 14.18 -8.13
C ILE A 338 -23.01 12.72 -8.58
N PRO A 339 -23.08 12.44 -9.90
CA PRO A 339 -23.22 11.09 -10.44
C PRO A 339 -22.06 10.14 -10.08
N ASP A 340 -20.86 10.65 -9.83
CA ASP A 340 -19.66 9.85 -9.53
C ASP A 340 -19.29 9.81 -8.03
N LYS A 341 -20.17 10.33 -7.15
CA LYS A 341 -19.90 10.48 -5.71
C LYS A 341 -20.70 9.51 -4.82
N LEU A 342 -21.73 8.85 -5.35
CA LEU A 342 -22.59 7.93 -4.61
C LEU A 342 -22.37 6.49 -5.06
N PHE A 343 -22.36 5.56 -4.10
CA PHE A 343 -22.21 4.14 -4.42
C PHE A 343 -23.52 3.42 -4.69
N ALA A 344 -24.63 3.89 -4.11
CA ALA A 344 -25.96 3.31 -4.31
C ALA A 344 -27.07 4.24 -3.82
N VAL A 345 -28.27 4.07 -4.36
CA VAL A 345 -29.51 4.73 -3.91
C VAL A 345 -30.59 3.68 -3.68
N VAL A 346 -31.33 3.78 -2.57
CA VAL A 346 -32.52 2.97 -2.29
C VAL A 346 -33.74 3.90 -2.15
N SER A 347 -34.82 3.56 -2.85
CA SER A 347 -36.09 4.28 -2.87
C SER A 347 -37.19 3.38 -2.30
N ARG A 348 -37.72 3.71 -1.10
CA ARG A 348 -38.82 2.97 -0.46
C ARG A 348 -40.16 3.68 -0.65
N GLY A 349 -41.11 3.03 -1.32
CA GLY A 349 -42.45 3.57 -1.60
C GLY A 349 -42.37 4.95 -2.26
N GLY A 350 -41.33 5.15 -3.06
CA GLY A 350 -40.89 6.46 -3.51
C GLY A 350 -41.70 6.98 -4.69
N ARG A 351 -41.61 8.30 -4.89
CA ARG A 351 -42.10 8.99 -6.09
C ARG A 351 -40.93 9.40 -6.99
N PRO A 352 -40.22 8.44 -7.62
CA PRO A 352 -39.06 8.74 -8.46
C PRO A 352 -39.43 9.59 -9.69
N ASP A 353 -40.69 9.53 -10.10
CA ASP A 353 -41.27 10.35 -11.16
C ASP A 353 -41.11 11.86 -10.91
N LEU A 354 -40.99 12.29 -9.65
CA LEU A 354 -40.80 13.71 -9.33
C LEU A 354 -39.38 14.22 -9.66
N ALA A 355 -38.43 13.32 -9.95
CA ALA A 355 -37.11 13.68 -10.48
C ALA A 355 -37.06 13.69 -12.02
N ASP A 356 -38.11 13.18 -12.68
CA ASP A 356 -38.36 13.13 -14.14
C ASP A 356 -37.10 13.15 -15.03
N ASP A 357 -36.82 14.29 -15.68
CA ASP A 357 -35.70 14.48 -16.60
C ASP A 357 -34.30 14.20 -16.02
N MET A 358 -34.16 14.25 -14.69
CA MET A 358 -32.89 14.03 -14.02
C MET A 358 -32.52 12.55 -13.90
N LEU A 359 -33.51 11.64 -13.99
CA LEU A 359 -33.30 10.20 -13.79
C LEU A 359 -32.24 9.62 -14.75
N LYS A 360 -32.18 10.10 -16.00
CA LYS A 360 -31.20 9.65 -17.00
C LYS A 360 -29.74 9.97 -16.67
N PHE A 361 -29.50 10.92 -15.77
CA PHE A 361 -28.17 11.32 -15.33
C PHE A 361 -27.71 10.59 -14.05
N VAL A 362 -28.59 9.81 -13.41
CA VAL A 362 -28.23 9.00 -12.25
C VAL A 362 -27.37 7.81 -12.70
N LYS A 363 -26.10 7.82 -12.31
CA LYS A 363 -25.16 6.71 -12.55
C LYS A 363 -25.12 5.69 -11.40
N ALA A 364 -25.47 6.11 -10.19
CA ALA A 364 -25.44 5.23 -9.02
C ALA A 364 -26.49 4.11 -9.17
N PRO A 365 -26.15 2.85 -8.87
CA PRO A 365 -27.11 1.74 -8.85
C PRO A 365 -28.30 2.03 -7.93
N CYS A 366 -29.52 1.93 -8.47
CA CYS A 366 -30.75 2.28 -7.76
C CYS A 366 -31.62 1.04 -7.45
N LEU A 367 -32.04 0.87 -6.20
CA LEU A 367 -33.08 -0.09 -5.83
C LEU A 367 -34.40 0.63 -5.58
N LEU A 368 -35.45 0.25 -6.30
CA LEU A 368 -36.81 0.73 -6.10
C LEU A 368 -37.61 -0.35 -5.36
N ILE A 369 -38.08 -0.06 -4.14
CA ILE A 369 -38.87 -0.98 -3.32
C ILE A 369 -40.30 -0.45 -3.21
N VAL A 370 -41.29 -1.22 -3.65
CA VAL A 370 -42.70 -0.81 -3.68
C VAL A 370 -43.59 -1.89 -3.06
N GLY A 371 -44.63 -1.48 -2.33
CA GLY A 371 -45.62 -2.42 -1.80
C GLY A 371 -46.54 -2.95 -2.90
N GLY A 372 -46.80 -4.26 -2.91
CA GLY A 372 -47.62 -4.91 -3.92
C GLY A 372 -49.09 -4.45 -3.96
N ASN A 373 -49.59 -3.84 -2.88
CA ASN A 373 -50.94 -3.26 -2.81
C ASN A 373 -50.96 -1.74 -3.10
N ASP A 374 -49.82 -1.13 -3.44
CA ASP A 374 -49.69 0.29 -3.80
C ASP A 374 -49.56 0.48 -5.33
N GLU A 375 -50.63 0.11 -6.04
CA GLU A 375 -50.64 0.09 -7.50
C GLU A 375 -50.29 1.44 -8.17
N PRO A 376 -50.74 2.61 -7.67
CA PRO A 376 -50.32 3.90 -8.23
C PRO A 376 -48.80 4.10 -8.18
N THR A 377 -48.18 3.80 -7.04
CA THR A 377 -46.72 3.95 -6.87
C THR A 377 -45.96 2.91 -7.68
N LEU A 378 -46.49 1.70 -7.80
CA LEU A 378 -45.89 0.64 -8.61
C LEU A 378 -45.82 1.02 -10.08
N SER A 379 -46.89 1.57 -10.65
CA SER A 379 -46.90 2.04 -12.03
C SER A 379 -45.85 3.14 -12.28
N LEU A 380 -45.65 4.04 -11.31
CA LEU A 380 -44.69 5.14 -11.42
C LEU A 380 -43.23 4.64 -11.32
N ASN A 381 -42.95 3.69 -10.42
CA ASN A 381 -41.61 3.12 -10.28
C ASN A 381 -41.26 2.23 -11.49
N LYS A 382 -42.22 1.51 -12.08
CA LYS A 382 -42.02 0.79 -13.36
C LYS A 382 -41.63 1.75 -14.50
N LYS A 383 -42.23 2.95 -14.55
CA LYS A 383 -41.84 3.98 -15.52
C LYS A 383 -40.43 4.51 -15.24
N ALA A 384 -40.12 4.84 -13.99
CA ALA A 384 -38.79 5.34 -13.61
C ALA A 384 -37.67 4.32 -13.86
N LEU A 385 -37.95 3.02 -13.69
CA LEU A 385 -37.02 1.92 -13.98
C LEU A 385 -36.48 2.00 -15.43
N THR A 386 -37.31 2.44 -16.39
CA THR A 386 -36.89 2.57 -17.80
C THR A 386 -36.03 3.80 -18.08
N SER A 387 -36.06 4.81 -17.20
CA SER A 387 -35.29 6.05 -17.34
C SER A 387 -33.93 6.00 -16.62
N LEU A 388 -33.75 5.09 -15.68
CA LEU A 388 -32.52 4.91 -14.91
C LEU A 388 -31.54 4.00 -15.66
N GLN A 389 -30.24 4.29 -15.57
CA GLN A 389 -29.21 3.50 -16.27
C GLN A 389 -28.96 2.13 -15.65
N SER A 390 -29.04 2.05 -14.31
CA SER A 390 -28.81 0.83 -13.54
C SER A 390 -29.77 0.80 -12.35
N ALA A 391 -30.85 0.05 -12.49
CA ALA A 391 -31.87 -0.03 -11.45
C ALA A 391 -32.56 -1.39 -11.37
N GLU A 392 -32.99 -1.76 -10.17
CA GLU A 392 -33.76 -2.97 -9.88
C GLU A 392 -35.06 -2.58 -9.15
N LEU A 393 -36.16 -3.30 -9.41
CA LEU A 393 -37.46 -3.08 -8.79
C LEU A 393 -37.85 -4.32 -7.98
N VAL A 394 -38.02 -4.14 -6.67
CA VAL A 394 -38.51 -5.16 -5.74
C VAL A 394 -39.93 -4.81 -5.30
N ILE A 395 -40.81 -5.81 -5.35
CA ILE A 395 -42.22 -5.68 -4.97
C ILE A 395 -42.44 -6.51 -3.70
N VAL A 396 -42.76 -5.84 -2.59
CA VAL A 396 -43.05 -6.49 -1.30
C VAL A 396 -44.50 -6.97 -1.29
N PRO A 397 -44.78 -8.28 -1.32
CA PRO A 397 -46.14 -8.80 -1.46
C PRO A 397 -47.06 -8.37 -0.30
N GLY A 398 -48.27 -7.92 -0.62
CA GLY A 398 -49.27 -7.56 0.39
C GLY A 398 -49.03 -6.22 1.13
N ALA A 399 -47.88 -5.58 0.94
CA ALA A 399 -47.57 -4.30 1.60
C ALA A 399 -48.27 -3.10 0.92
N THR A 400 -48.72 -2.14 1.73
CA THR A 400 -49.25 -0.84 1.27
C THR A 400 -48.16 0.25 1.26
N HIS A 401 -48.52 1.50 0.95
CA HIS A 401 -47.58 2.62 0.72
C HIS A 401 -46.54 2.84 1.85
N LEU A 402 -46.90 2.54 3.10
CA LEU A 402 -46.05 2.77 4.27
C LEU A 402 -45.37 1.51 4.83
N PHE A 403 -45.66 0.33 4.27
CA PHE A 403 -45.12 -0.97 4.72
C PHE A 403 -45.40 -1.23 6.22
N GLU A 404 -46.64 -0.99 6.66
CA GLU A 404 -47.06 -1.15 8.06
C GLU A 404 -47.52 -2.58 8.38
N GLU A 405 -47.71 -3.41 7.35
CA GLU A 405 -48.07 -4.82 7.48
C GLU A 405 -46.95 -5.63 8.16
N GLU A 406 -47.33 -6.69 8.87
CA GLU A 406 -46.39 -7.55 9.61
C GLU A 406 -45.33 -8.14 8.66
N GLY A 407 -44.05 -7.92 8.95
CA GLY A 407 -42.92 -8.38 8.15
C GLY A 407 -42.54 -7.47 6.96
N ALA A 408 -43.43 -6.59 6.49
CA ALA A 408 -43.18 -5.78 5.28
C ALA A 408 -41.96 -4.86 5.43
N LEU A 409 -41.82 -4.18 6.57
CA LEU A 409 -40.66 -3.30 6.81
C LEU A 409 -39.36 -4.10 7.03
N THR A 410 -39.44 -5.33 7.52
CA THR A 410 -38.28 -6.23 7.66
C THR A 410 -37.76 -6.63 6.29
N GLU A 411 -38.64 -6.97 5.35
CA GLU A 411 -38.26 -7.26 3.96
C GLU A 411 -37.59 -6.05 3.28
N VAL A 412 -38.12 -4.83 3.51
CA VAL A 412 -37.46 -3.60 3.03
C VAL A 412 -36.03 -3.46 3.58
N VAL A 413 -35.82 -3.79 4.86
CA VAL A 413 -34.50 -3.72 5.50
C VAL A 413 -33.55 -4.73 4.89
N GLU A 414 -33.99 -5.97 4.68
CA GLU A 414 -33.18 -7.05 4.11
C GLU A 414 -32.72 -6.69 2.70
N GLU A 415 -33.64 -6.23 1.86
CA GLU A 415 -33.37 -5.80 0.49
C GLU A 415 -32.45 -4.57 0.43
N ALA A 416 -32.71 -3.56 1.25
CA ALA A 416 -31.86 -2.37 1.32
C ALA A 416 -30.45 -2.71 1.82
N SER A 417 -30.34 -3.57 2.83
CA SER A 417 -29.05 -4.01 3.39
C SER A 417 -28.25 -4.80 2.36
N SER A 418 -28.89 -5.75 1.68
CA SER A 418 -28.30 -6.53 0.60
C SER A 418 -27.81 -5.64 -0.53
N TRP A 419 -28.64 -4.67 -0.96
CA TRP A 419 -28.28 -3.73 -2.02
C TRP A 419 -27.08 -2.87 -1.66
N PHE A 420 -27.09 -2.25 -0.47
CA PHE A 420 -25.96 -1.44 -0.04
C PHE A 420 -24.70 -2.29 0.12
N GLN A 421 -24.76 -3.53 0.60
CA GLN A 421 -23.59 -4.40 0.69
C GLN A 421 -23.05 -4.79 -0.68
N LYS A 422 -23.91 -5.27 -1.58
CA LYS A 422 -23.58 -5.66 -2.96
C LYS A 422 -22.96 -4.49 -3.72
N HIS A 423 -23.54 -3.31 -3.59
CA HIS A 423 -23.07 -2.16 -4.33
C HIS A 423 -21.92 -1.43 -3.66
N LEU A 424 -21.73 -1.61 -2.36
CA LEU A 424 -20.51 -1.20 -1.68
C LEU A 424 -19.32 -2.09 -2.07
N THR A 425 -19.51 -3.39 -2.34
CA THR A 425 -18.46 -4.27 -2.89
C THR A 425 -18.27 -4.08 -4.40
N SER A 426 -19.31 -3.70 -5.15
CA SER A 426 -19.12 -3.20 -6.52
C SER A 426 -18.51 -1.78 -6.57
N SER A 427 -18.65 -1.02 -5.49
CA SER A 427 -18.03 0.29 -5.26
C SER A 427 -16.81 0.24 -4.36
N SER A 428 -16.34 -0.93 -3.94
CA SER A 428 -14.92 -1.15 -3.79
C SER A 428 -14.42 -1.18 -5.23
N ARG A 429 -14.46 0.02 -5.84
CA ARG A 429 -13.37 0.42 -6.71
C ARG A 429 -12.19 0.09 -5.84
N ILE A 430 -11.53 -1.02 -6.18
CA ILE A 430 -10.14 -1.25 -5.85
C ILE A 430 -9.54 0.15 -5.93
N THR A 431 -9.10 0.69 -4.78
CA THR A 431 -8.64 2.07 -4.76
C THR A 431 -7.59 2.20 -5.86
N PRO A 432 -7.43 3.36 -6.52
CA PRO A 432 -6.39 3.48 -7.55
C PRO A 432 -5.02 2.96 -7.06
N GLU A 433 -4.76 3.12 -5.77
CA GLU A 433 -3.66 2.50 -5.04
C GLU A 433 -3.67 0.95 -5.06
N GLU A 434 -4.74 0.31 -4.59
CA GLU A 434 -4.85 -1.16 -4.64
C GLU A 434 -4.79 -1.68 -6.09
N MET A 435 -5.26 -0.91 -7.08
CA MET A 435 -5.21 -1.31 -8.50
C MET A 435 -3.76 -1.33 -8.99
N ILE A 436 -2.98 -0.31 -8.63
CA ILE A 436 -1.57 -0.21 -9.00
C ILE A 436 -0.73 -1.28 -8.29
N VAL A 437 -0.95 -1.49 -6.99
CA VAL A 437 -0.26 -2.54 -6.24
C VAL A 437 -0.64 -3.91 -6.81
N THR A 438 -1.90 -4.14 -7.19
CA THR A 438 -2.31 -5.38 -7.85
C THR A 438 -1.66 -5.54 -9.23
N GLU A 439 -1.59 -4.46 -10.03
CA GLU A 439 -0.92 -4.46 -11.35
C GLU A 439 0.56 -4.82 -11.22
N LEU A 440 1.27 -4.19 -10.28
CA LEU A 440 2.67 -4.51 -9.95
C LEU A 440 2.81 -5.96 -9.48
N LYS A 441 2.00 -6.38 -8.50
CA LYS A 441 2.06 -7.72 -7.90
C LYS A 441 1.86 -8.85 -8.91
N ASN A 442 0.98 -8.65 -9.89
CA ASN A 442 0.69 -9.67 -10.90
C ASN A 442 1.87 -9.94 -11.85
N LYS A 443 2.85 -9.03 -11.92
CA LYS A 443 4.00 -9.10 -12.82
C LYS A 443 5.35 -9.13 -12.11
N ALA A 444 5.41 -8.70 -10.86
CA ALA A 444 6.62 -8.67 -10.06
C ALA A 444 7.18 -10.09 -9.81
N VAL A 445 8.46 -10.26 -10.10
CA VAL A 445 9.24 -11.45 -9.76
C VAL A 445 10.03 -11.16 -8.47
N PRO A 446 9.60 -11.70 -7.31
CA PRO A 446 10.23 -11.40 -6.01
C PRO A 446 11.63 -12.01 -5.88
N PHE A 447 12.50 -11.35 -5.11
CA PHE A 447 13.86 -11.83 -4.84
C PHE A 447 13.88 -12.98 -3.83
N HIS A 448 13.67 -14.22 -4.31
CA HIS A 448 13.70 -15.44 -3.50
C HIS A 448 14.84 -16.41 -3.88
N GLY A 449 15.69 -16.06 -4.84
CA GLY A 449 16.83 -16.89 -5.25
C GLY A 449 17.57 -16.36 -6.48
N ILE A 450 18.49 -17.19 -6.99
CA ILE A 450 19.42 -16.82 -8.06
C ILE A 450 18.69 -16.45 -9.37
N GLY A 451 17.53 -17.07 -9.64
CA GLY A 451 16.76 -16.84 -10.87
C GLY A 451 15.84 -15.60 -10.86
N SER A 452 15.88 -14.76 -9.82
CA SER A 452 14.91 -13.65 -9.66
C SER A 452 15.11 -12.51 -10.67
N LEU A 453 16.18 -12.56 -11.47
CA LEU A 453 16.48 -11.62 -12.55
C LEU A 453 16.37 -12.25 -13.94
N ASP A 454 16.03 -13.55 -14.04
CA ASP A 454 16.05 -14.29 -15.31
C ASP A 454 15.13 -13.66 -16.34
N GLU A 455 13.90 -13.32 -15.96
CA GLU A 455 12.92 -12.74 -16.88
C GLU A 455 13.38 -11.38 -17.43
N VAL A 456 13.98 -10.54 -16.58
CA VAL A 456 14.54 -9.25 -17.01
C VAL A 456 15.75 -9.46 -17.93
N ILE A 457 16.67 -10.37 -17.59
CA ILE A 457 17.87 -10.64 -18.40
C ILE A 457 17.47 -11.20 -19.77
N GLU A 458 16.56 -12.17 -19.82
CA GLU A 458 16.07 -12.74 -21.08
C GLU A 458 15.38 -11.68 -21.94
N LYS A 459 14.58 -10.78 -21.34
CA LYS A 459 13.95 -9.69 -22.07
C LYS A 459 14.99 -8.77 -22.71
N ILE A 460 15.91 -8.23 -21.91
CA ILE A 460 16.83 -7.17 -22.35
C ILE A 460 17.97 -7.71 -23.20
N SER A 461 18.30 -9.00 -23.08
CA SER A 461 19.36 -9.63 -23.88
C SER A 461 19.06 -9.63 -25.38
N THR A 462 17.79 -9.48 -25.76
CA THR A 462 17.37 -9.37 -27.17
C THR A 462 17.82 -8.07 -27.82
N SER A 463 18.06 -7.01 -27.05
CA SER A 463 18.53 -5.72 -27.55
C SER A 463 20.05 -5.71 -27.73
N ARG A 464 20.50 -4.87 -28.66
CA ARG A 464 21.92 -4.61 -28.91
C ARG A 464 22.54 -3.71 -27.83
N ILE A 465 21.76 -2.75 -27.33
CA ILE A 465 22.17 -1.78 -26.33
C ILE A 465 21.28 -1.98 -25.10
N VAL A 466 21.90 -2.32 -23.97
CA VAL A 466 21.19 -2.45 -22.68
C VAL A 466 21.67 -1.36 -21.76
N MET A 467 20.77 -0.51 -21.27
CA MET A 467 21.10 0.56 -20.34
C MET A 467 20.55 0.25 -18.95
N LEU A 468 21.43 0.16 -17.96
CA LEU A 468 21.13 -0.14 -16.56
C LEU A 468 21.22 1.14 -15.73
N GLY A 469 20.07 1.57 -15.22
CA GLY A 469 19.90 2.74 -14.38
C GLY A 469 20.31 2.54 -12.93
N GLU A 470 20.23 3.62 -12.18
CA GLU A 470 20.24 3.64 -10.71
C GLU A 470 19.45 4.86 -10.22
N ALA A 471 18.68 4.72 -9.15
CA ALA A 471 17.97 5.86 -8.53
C ALA A 471 18.88 6.68 -7.60
N THR A 472 20.01 6.11 -7.19
CA THR A 472 21.05 6.78 -6.42
C THR A 472 22.43 6.28 -6.84
N HIS A 473 23.44 7.13 -6.84
CA HIS A 473 24.83 6.71 -7.12
C HIS A 473 25.50 5.97 -5.95
N GLY A 474 24.93 6.04 -4.75
CA GLY A 474 25.57 5.65 -3.49
C GLY A 474 25.02 4.38 -2.85
N THR A 475 24.31 3.55 -3.59
CA THR A 475 23.58 2.38 -3.08
C THR A 475 24.29 1.07 -3.44
N HIS A 476 24.67 0.28 -2.43
CA HIS A 476 25.35 -1.01 -2.59
C HIS A 476 24.60 -1.97 -3.53
N GLU A 477 23.30 -2.15 -3.29
CA GLU A 477 22.47 -3.15 -4.00
C GLU A 477 22.38 -2.85 -5.49
N PHE A 478 22.40 -1.57 -5.90
CA PHE A 478 22.36 -1.19 -7.31
C PHE A 478 23.65 -1.60 -8.03
N TYR A 479 24.83 -1.41 -7.43
CA TYR A 479 26.08 -1.94 -8.02
C TYR A 479 26.07 -3.47 -8.06
N ALA A 480 25.64 -4.13 -6.98
CA ALA A 480 25.60 -5.58 -6.92
C ALA A 480 24.68 -6.19 -7.99
N LEU A 481 23.47 -5.65 -8.14
CA LEU A 481 22.48 -6.11 -9.11
C LEU A 481 22.90 -5.79 -10.54
N ARG A 482 23.39 -4.58 -10.82
CA ARG A 482 23.91 -4.23 -12.16
C ARG A 482 25.10 -5.12 -12.54
N ARG A 483 25.99 -5.44 -11.60
CA ARG A 483 27.09 -6.40 -11.82
C ARG A 483 26.53 -7.77 -12.19
N MET A 484 25.61 -8.32 -11.38
CA MET A 484 25.01 -9.64 -11.65
C MET A 484 24.33 -9.70 -13.03
N ILE A 485 23.56 -8.67 -13.39
CA ILE A 485 22.93 -8.58 -14.73
C ILE A 485 24.02 -8.52 -15.81
N SER A 486 25.07 -7.71 -15.60
CA SER A 486 26.12 -7.52 -16.60
C SER A 486 26.96 -8.78 -16.82
N GLU A 487 27.33 -9.47 -15.75
CA GLU A 487 28.07 -10.74 -15.79
C GLU A 487 27.32 -11.77 -16.64
N ARG A 488 26.00 -11.89 -16.41
CA ARG A 488 25.15 -12.81 -17.19
C ARG A 488 24.94 -12.38 -18.63
N LEU A 489 24.74 -11.10 -18.90
CA LEU A 489 24.66 -10.61 -20.28
C LEU A 489 25.95 -10.89 -21.06
N ILE A 490 27.11 -10.75 -20.41
CA ILE A 490 28.42 -11.05 -21.00
C ILE A 490 28.55 -12.56 -21.26
N GLN A 491 28.36 -13.39 -20.24
CA GLN A 491 28.61 -14.83 -20.30
C GLN A 491 27.58 -15.59 -21.15
N ASP A 492 26.30 -15.24 -21.00
CA ASP A 492 25.19 -16.01 -21.60
C ASP A 492 24.75 -15.43 -22.96
N HIS A 493 24.96 -14.12 -23.20
CA HIS A 493 24.33 -13.41 -24.33
C HIS A 493 25.28 -12.56 -25.19
N GLY A 494 26.60 -12.69 -25.01
CA GLY A 494 27.62 -12.19 -25.92
C GLY A 494 27.82 -10.67 -25.91
N PHE A 495 27.49 -9.98 -24.81
CA PHE A 495 27.81 -8.56 -24.65
C PHE A 495 29.32 -8.37 -24.53
N ASN A 496 29.86 -7.40 -25.27
CA ASN A 496 31.30 -7.32 -25.57
C ASN A 496 32.01 -6.10 -24.96
N PHE A 497 31.28 -5.13 -24.42
CA PHE A 497 31.88 -4.05 -23.62
C PHE A 497 30.86 -3.39 -22.69
N ILE A 498 31.38 -2.74 -21.64
CA ILE A 498 30.61 -1.88 -20.74
C ILE A 498 30.98 -0.42 -20.99
N ALA A 499 29.99 0.46 -20.99
CA ALA A 499 30.17 1.91 -21.00
C ALA A 499 29.51 2.50 -19.75
N VAL A 500 30.10 3.53 -19.15
CA VAL A 500 29.62 4.08 -17.87
C VAL A 500 29.59 5.60 -17.87
N GLU A 501 28.75 6.19 -17.00
CA GLU A 501 28.69 7.63 -16.70
C GLU A 501 29.94 8.11 -15.94
N GLY A 502 31.10 7.94 -16.54
CA GLY A 502 32.39 8.27 -15.95
C GLY A 502 33.36 8.82 -16.97
N ASP A 503 34.50 9.31 -16.47
CA ASP A 503 35.48 10.05 -17.24
C ASP A 503 36.32 9.11 -18.13
N TRP A 504 36.35 9.38 -19.44
CA TRP A 504 37.05 8.53 -20.42
C TRP A 504 38.52 8.23 -20.07
N PRO A 505 39.38 9.20 -19.68
CA PRO A 505 40.78 8.92 -19.38
C PRO A 505 40.97 7.93 -18.21
N ASP A 506 40.06 7.95 -17.24
CA ASP A 506 40.11 7.10 -16.07
C ASP A 506 39.81 5.64 -16.44
N PHE A 507 38.75 5.43 -17.21
CA PHE A 507 38.37 4.10 -17.68
C PHE A 507 39.35 3.54 -18.73
N GLN A 508 40.01 4.40 -19.51
CA GLN A 508 41.11 3.96 -20.38
C GLN A 508 42.32 3.44 -19.61
N ARG A 509 42.62 3.99 -18.42
CA ARG A 509 43.64 3.40 -17.55
C ARG A 509 43.21 2.03 -17.03
N LEU A 510 41.93 1.85 -16.70
CA LEU A 510 41.40 0.55 -16.29
C LEU A 510 41.46 -0.50 -17.41
N ASN A 511 41.29 -0.12 -18.68
CA ASN A 511 41.48 -1.04 -19.81
C ASN A 511 42.92 -1.57 -19.91
N LYS A 512 43.92 -0.78 -19.50
CA LYS A 512 45.32 -1.26 -19.40
C LYS A 512 45.51 -2.29 -18.29
N PHE A 513 44.69 -2.25 -17.23
CA PHE A 513 44.68 -3.27 -16.20
C PHE A 513 43.94 -4.54 -16.66
N ILE A 514 42.79 -4.38 -17.32
CA ILE A 514 41.97 -5.47 -17.85
C ILE A 514 42.76 -6.29 -18.88
N ASN A 515 43.49 -5.63 -19.79
CA ASN A 515 44.29 -6.31 -20.80
C ASN A 515 45.65 -6.85 -20.30
N GLY A 516 45.93 -6.73 -18.99
CA GLY A 516 47.15 -7.25 -18.36
C GLY A 516 48.42 -6.42 -18.60
N SER A 517 48.31 -5.19 -19.11
CA SER A 517 49.48 -4.30 -19.29
C SER A 517 50.05 -3.76 -17.97
N THR A 518 49.33 -3.91 -16.85
CA THR A 518 49.79 -3.54 -15.51
C THR A 518 49.81 -4.76 -14.59
N SER A 519 50.77 -4.78 -13.65
CA SER A 519 50.90 -5.83 -12.62
C SER A 519 50.19 -5.49 -11.30
N SER A 520 49.42 -4.40 -11.28
CA SER A 520 48.65 -3.92 -10.13
C SER A 520 47.37 -4.72 -9.91
N ASP A 521 46.79 -4.60 -8.72
CA ASP A 521 45.44 -5.06 -8.39
C ASP A 521 44.38 -3.98 -8.72
N ALA A 522 43.10 -4.38 -8.81
CA ALA A 522 42.00 -3.49 -9.20
C ALA A 522 41.80 -2.33 -8.21
N ASP A 523 41.91 -2.62 -6.91
CA ASP A 523 41.82 -1.66 -5.82
C ASP A 523 42.85 -0.53 -5.96
N SER A 524 44.10 -0.89 -6.29
CA SER A 524 45.19 0.05 -6.52
C SER A 524 44.97 0.94 -7.74
N GLU A 525 44.34 0.44 -8.80
CA GLU A 525 43.99 1.25 -9.98
C GLU A 525 42.82 2.21 -9.68
N LEU A 526 41.78 1.75 -9.00
CA LEU A 526 40.65 2.58 -8.59
C LEU A 526 41.06 3.71 -7.65
N LYS A 527 42.04 3.47 -6.75
CA LYS A 527 42.56 4.51 -5.84
C LYS A 527 43.30 5.66 -6.55
N LYS A 528 43.60 5.52 -7.84
CA LYS A 528 44.21 6.59 -8.66
C LYS A 528 43.18 7.57 -9.23
N PHE A 529 41.88 7.29 -9.11
CA PHE A 529 40.85 8.27 -9.44
C PHE A 529 41.02 9.50 -8.57
N SER A 530 41.09 10.67 -9.19
CA SER A 530 41.34 11.95 -8.53
C SER A 530 40.13 12.88 -8.60
N ARG A 531 39.35 12.84 -9.67
CA ARG A 531 38.21 13.75 -9.88
C ARG A 531 37.06 13.43 -8.92
N TRP A 532 36.50 14.47 -8.30
CA TRP A 532 35.35 14.31 -7.42
C TRP A 532 34.06 14.04 -8.24
N PRO A 533 33.17 13.14 -7.78
CA PRO A 533 33.29 12.27 -6.61
C PRO A 533 33.99 10.95 -6.93
N THR A 534 35.11 10.66 -6.24
CA THR A 534 35.88 9.43 -6.48
C THR A 534 35.15 8.16 -6.05
N TRP A 535 34.36 8.23 -4.97
CA TRP A 535 33.66 7.09 -4.36
C TRP A 535 32.62 6.41 -5.28
N MET A 536 32.14 7.11 -6.31
CA MET A 536 31.18 6.57 -7.29
C MET A 536 31.79 5.40 -8.07
N TRP A 537 33.08 5.49 -8.42
CA TRP A 537 33.78 4.44 -9.15
C TRP A 537 34.84 3.72 -8.31
N ALA A 538 35.46 4.40 -7.35
CA ALA A 538 36.42 3.82 -6.42
C ALA A 538 35.71 3.23 -5.20
N ASN A 539 35.10 2.06 -5.36
CA ASN A 539 34.42 1.30 -4.31
C ASN A 539 34.62 -0.22 -4.50
N SER A 540 34.30 -0.98 -3.45
CA SER A 540 34.54 -2.43 -3.41
C SER A 540 33.69 -3.22 -4.43
N GLU A 541 32.55 -2.67 -4.82
CA GLU A 541 31.60 -3.29 -5.73
C GLU A 541 32.11 -3.19 -7.17
N VAL A 542 32.69 -2.04 -7.54
CA VAL A 542 33.40 -1.87 -8.81
C VAL A 542 34.70 -2.67 -8.84
N THR A 543 35.42 -2.84 -7.71
CA THR A 543 36.58 -3.76 -7.64
C THR A 543 36.20 -5.16 -8.15
N LYS A 544 35.09 -5.72 -7.65
CA LYS A 544 34.60 -7.05 -8.07
C LYS A 544 34.23 -7.11 -9.54
N LEU A 545 33.60 -6.05 -10.07
CA LEU A 545 33.30 -5.96 -11.50
C LEU A 545 34.59 -5.96 -12.32
N LEU A 546 35.60 -5.16 -11.94
CA LEU A 546 36.86 -5.07 -12.68
C LEU A 546 37.64 -6.38 -12.69
N GLU A 547 37.62 -7.13 -11.59
CA GLU A 547 38.22 -8.46 -11.52
C GLU A 547 37.55 -9.41 -12.53
N PHE A 548 36.22 -9.44 -12.55
CA PHE A 548 35.46 -10.21 -13.54
C PHE A 548 35.76 -9.78 -14.99
N LEU A 549 35.75 -8.47 -15.27
CA LEU A 549 36.02 -7.95 -16.61
C LEU A 549 37.44 -8.28 -17.08
N LYS A 550 38.41 -8.32 -16.16
CA LYS A 550 39.78 -8.77 -16.44
C LYS A 550 39.83 -10.26 -16.77
N GLU A 551 39.10 -11.10 -16.07
CA GLU A 551 39.03 -12.53 -16.36
C GLU A 551 38.41 -12.80 -17.74
N GLU A 552 37.31 -12.11 -18.06
CA GLU A 552 36.58 -12.25 -19.34
C GLU A 552 37.15 -11.40 -20.50
N GLN A 553 38.19 -10.59 -20.24
CA GLN A 553 38.78 -9.64 -21.19
C GLN A 553 37.78 -8.67 -21.83
N ILE A 554 36.82 -8.19 -21.05
CA ILE A 554 35.78 -7.26 -21.49
C ILE A 554 36.18 -5.82 -21.16
N PRO A 555 36.33 -4.92 -22.15
CA PRO A 555 36.70 -3.54 -21.92
C PRO A 555 35.57 -2.72 -21.30
N ILE A 556 35.97 -1.67 -20.58
CA ILE A 556 35.07 -0.68 -19.96
C ILE A 556 35.43 0.75 -20.40
N TYR A 557 34.44 1.57 -20.72
CA TYR A 557 34.66 2.93 -21.23
C TYR A 557 33.86 3.97 -20.45
N GLY A 558 34.46 5.14 -20.21
CA GLY A 558 33.73 6.30 -19.68
C GLY A 558 33.03 7.04 -20.82
N LEU A 559 31.81 7.52 -20.61
CA LEU A 559 31.05 8.30 -21.60
C LEU A 559 31.04 9.81 -21.32
N ASP A 560 31.39 10.22 -20.09
CA ASP A 560 31.13 11.57 -19.59
C ASP A 560 32.11 12.62 -20.16
N VAL A 561 31.71 13.89 -20.05
CA VAL A 561 32.38 15.02 -20.70
C VAL A 561 33.28 15.82 -19.75
N TYR A 562 33.33 15.51 -18.46
CA TYR A 562 33.91 16.39 -17.45
C TYR A 562 35.44 16.46 -17.45
N SER A 563 36.14 15.43 -17.94
CA SER A 563 37.60 15.31 -17.87
C SER A 563 38.36 16.22 -18.84
N LEU A 564 38.18 17.53 -18.74
CA LEU A 564 38.78 18.51 -19.66
C LEU A 564 40.32 18.45 -19.61
N PHE A 565 40.92 18.63 -18.44
CA PHE A 565 42.38 18.71 -18.32
C PHE A 565 43.05 17.36 -18.50
N GLU A 566 42.48 16.27 -17.98
CA GLU A 566 43.01 14.93 -18.21
C GLU A 566 43.00 14.55 -19.69
N SER A 567 41.97 14.99 -20.44
CA SER A 567 41.91 14.77 -21.89
C SER A 567 42.91 15.64 -22.66
N ILE A 568 43.17 16.87 -22.19
CA ILE A 568 44.24 17.72 -22.73
C ILE A 568 45.59 17.01 -22.54
N ASP A 569 45.88 16.50 -21.35
CA ASP A 569 47.13 15.81 -21.02
C ASP A 569 47.30 14.51 -21.82
N ALA A 570 46.22 13.75 -22.03
CA ALA A 570 46.23 12.57 -22.89
C ALA A 570 46.56 12.92 -24.35
N VAL A 571 45.97 13.99 -24.88
CA VAL A 571 46.23 14.47 -26.25
C VAL A 571 47.66 15.00 -26.39
N LYS A 572 48.15 15.77 -25.41
CA LYS A 572 49.54 16.26 -25.37
C LYS A 572 50.53 15.08 -25.35
N SER A 573 50.32 14.11 -24.46
CA SER A 573 51.19 12.94 -24.30
C SER A 573 51.26 12.13 -25.60
N TYR A 574 50.11 11.85 -26.22
CA TYR A 574 50.05 11.16 -27.50
C TYR A 574 50.80 11.92 -28.61
N ALA A 575 50.54 13.22 -28.75
CA ALA A 575 51.18 14.03 -29.77
C ALA A 575 52.71 14.08 -29.62
N GLN A 576 53.20 14.27 -28.38
CA GLN A 576 54.64 14.32 -28.06
C GLN A 576 55.35 12.99 -28.32
N GLU A 577 54.72 11.86 -28.04
CA GLU A 577 55.31 10.54 -28.26
C GLU A 577 55.43 10.20 -29.76
N LYS A 578 54.46 10.65 -30.57
CA LYS A 578 54.33 10.21 -31.96
C LYS A 578 55.01 11.12 -32.98
N ASP A 579 54.90 12.44 -32.85
CA ASP A 579 55.45 13.38 -33.82
C ASP A 579 55.78 14.74 -33.18
N LEU A 580 57.02 15.20 -33.35
CA LEU A 580 57.50 16.42 -32.69
C LEU A 580 56.75 17.69 -33.15
N ASP A 581 56.39 17.79 -34.44
CA ASP A 581 55.64 18.96 -34.96
C ASP A 581 54.20 18.98 -34.46
N LEU A 582 53.56 17.81 -34.42
CA LEU A 582 52.24 17.62 -33.83
C LEU A 582 52.26 17.95 -32.33
N GLY A 583 53.26 17.45 -31.60
CA GLY A 583 53.49 17.74 -30.19
C GLY A 583 53.59 19.25 -29.92
N LEU A 584 54.45 19.96 -30.67
CA LEU A 584 54.57 21.41 -30.56
C LEU A 584 53.28 22.14 -30.93
N THR A 585 52.57 21.69 -31.97
CA THR A 585 51.28 22.28 -32.37
C THR A 585 50.25 22.18 -31.25
N VAL A 586 50.11 21.00 -30.65
CA VAL A 586 49.15 20.72 -29.58
C VAL A 586 49.51 21.52 -28.33
N GLU A 587 50.79 21.56 -27.96
CA GLU A 587 51.27 22.30 -26.79
C GLU A 587 50.93 23.80 -26.91
N ILE A 588 51.24 24.40 -28.06
CA ILE A 588 50.95 25.82 -28.33
C ILE A 588 49.45 26.09 -28.34
N ALA A 589 48.63 25.20 -28.94
CA ALA A 589 47.19 25.41 -29.00
C ALA A 589 46.53 25.34 -27.61
N TYR A 590 46.95 24.39 -26.77
CA TYR A 590 46.37 24.20 -25.45
C TYR A 590 46.99 25.10 -24.36
N SER A 591 48.04 25.87 -24.66
CA SER A 591 48.66 26.78 -23.68
C SER A 591 47.69 27.85 -23.15
N CYS A 592 46.58 28.10 -23.85
CA CYS A 592 45.48 28.94 -23.38
C CYS A 592 44.89 28.45 -22.04
N PHE A 593 44.95 27.14 -21.77
CA PHE A 593 44.43 26.55 -20.54
C PHE A 593 45.42 26.59 -19.35
N ASP A 594 46.71 26.83 -19.60
CA ASP A 594 47.76 26.69 -18.58
C ASP A 594 47.56 27.62 -17.37
N VAL A 595 46.94 28.78 -17.59
CA VAL A 595 46.66 29.78 -16.54
C VAL A 595 45.61 29.34 -15.52
N PHE A 596 44.84 28.30 -15.81
CA PHE A 596 43.76 27.81 -14.93
C PHE A 596 44.21 26.66 -14.02
N HIS A 597 45.47 26.24 -14.08
CA HIS A 597 46.08 25.27 -13.15
C HIS A 597 45.23 24.00 -12.91
N GLN A 598 44.69 23.41 -13.98
CA GLN A 598 43.81 22.23 -13.92
C GLN A 598 42.51 22.45 -13.10
N ASN A 599 41.93 23.65 -13.18
CA ASN A 599 40.67 23.99 -12.53
C ASN A 599 39.61 24.44 -13.55
N GLU A 600 38.59 23.62 -13.78
CA GLU A 600 37.58 23.87 -14.81
C GLU A 600 36.63 24.99 -14.40
N LYS A 601 36.45 25.19 -13.09
CA LYS A 601 35.62 26.29 -12.56
C LYS A 601 36.28 27.63 -12.83
N ASP A 602 37.59 27.71 -12.76
CA ASP A 602 38.32 28.94 -13.09
C ASP A 602 38.24 29.25 -14.58
N TYR A 603 38.31 28.24 -15.44
CA TYR A 603 38.04 28.40 -16.88
C TYR A 603 36.59 28.87 -17.12
N ALA A 604 35.59 28.22 -16.51
CA ALA A 604 34.20 28.61 -16.65
C ALA A 604 33.96 30.07 -16.19
N ARG A 605 34.53 30.49 -15.05
CA ARG A 605 34.44 31.89 -14.59
C ARG A 605 35.08 32.86 -15.59
N HIS A 606 36.22 32.49 -16.19
CA HIS A 606 36.90 33.31 -17.18
C HIS A 606 36.03 33.62 -18.41
N LEU A 607 35.21 32.65 -18.85
CA LEU A 607 34.30 32.81 -20.00
C LEU A 607 33.24 33.90 -19.80
N THR A 608 32.95 34.30 -18.54
CA THR A 608 32.03 35.43 -18.28
C THR A 608 32.59 36.77 -18.73
N GLN A 609 33.93 36.93 -18.70
CA GLN A 609 34.62 38.15 -19.08
C GLN A 609 35.19 38.06 -20.50
N PHE A 610 35.60 36.86 -20.92
CA PHE A 610 36.21 36.60 -22.22
C PHE A 610 35.48 35.46 -22.94
N PRO A 611 34.34 35.76 -23.61
CA PRO A 611 33.50 34.73 -24.21
C PRO A 611 34.20 33.90 -25.28
N GLU A 612 35.20 34.40 -26.00
CA GLU A 612 35.90 33.59 -27.01
C GLU A 612 36.63 32.38 -26.39
N GLY A 613 37.16 32.52 -25.17
CA GLY A 613 37.87 31.45 -24.47
C GLY A 613 38.98 30.81 -25.29
N CYS A 614 39.17 29.49 -25.14
CA CYS A 614 40.13 28.70 -25.92
C CYS A 614 39.47 27.93 -27.08
N ARG A 615 38.24 28.29 -27.46
CA ARG A 615 37.39 27.50 -28.37
C ARG A 615 38.02 27.29 -29.74
N LYS A 616 38.64 28.34 -30.29
CA LYS A 616 39.23 28.31 -31.63
C LYS A 616 40.39 27.32 -31.70
N GLU A 617 41.23 27.33 -30.67
CA GLU A 617 42.40 26.47 -30.52
C GLU A 617 41.96 25.01 -30.33
N VAL A 618 40.98 24.78 -29.46
CA VAL A 618 40.40 23.45 -29.22
C VAL A 618 39.83 22.83 -30.50
N LEU A 619 39.00 23.58 -31.24
CA LEU A 619 38.44 23.10 -32.51
C LEU A 619 39.50 22.89 -33.59
N SER A 620 40.60 23.64 -33.56
CA SER A 620 41.73 23.46 -34.46
C SER A 620 42.41 22.10 -34.24
N ILE A 621 42.72 21.77 -32.97
CA ILE A 621 43.34 20.49 -32.60
C ILE A 621 42.42 19.32 -32.91
N LEU A 622 41.13 19.42 -32.57
CA LEU A 622 40.15 18.39 -32.90
C LEU A 622 40.14 18.08 -34.41
N ARG A 623 40.07 19.11 -35.27
CA ARG A 623 40.10 18.93 -36.72
C ARG A 623 41.40 18.32 -37.22
N LYS A 624 42.54 18.66 -36.61
CA LYS A 624 43.85 18.10 -36.98
C LYS A 624 43.89 16.60 -36.64
N LEU A 625 43.51 16.21 -35.43
CA LEU A 625 43.55 14.81 -34.98
C LEU A 625 42.51 13.92 -35.67
N LEU A 626 41.31 14.42 -35.97
CA LEU A 626 40.29 13.66 -36.71
C LEU A 626 40.67 13.41 -38.18
N ARG A 627 41.62 14.17 -38.74
CA ARG A 627 42.11 13.96 -40.12
C ARG A 627 43.22 12.93 -40.21
N LEU A 628 43.93 12.67 -39.11
CA LEU A 628 45.01 11.70 -39.08
C LEU A 628 44.48 10.31 -39.41
N ARG A 629 45.18 9.62 -40.31
CA ARG A 629 44.92 8.22 -40.65
C ARG A 629 45.96 7.29 -40.00
N ILE A 630 45.59 6.03 -39.81
CA ILE A 630 46.45 4.99 -39.20
C ILE A 630 47.82 4.92 -39.91
N ASP A 631 47.83 5.06 -41.23
CA ASP A 631 49.02 4.91 -42.07
C ASP A 631 49.97 6.13 -42.05
N GLU A 632 49.57 7.28 -41.48
CA GLU A 632 50.31 8.54 -41.58
C GLU A 632 51.39 8.72 -40.51
N ILE A 633 51.32 8.01 -39.36
CA ILE A 633 52.20 8.25 -38.19
C ILE A 633 52.68 6.93 -37.53
N HIS A 634 52.68 5.79 -38.23
CA HIS A 634 53.03 4.48 -37.63
C HIS A 634 52.21 4.16 -36.36
N ASN A 635 50.91 4.45 -36.38
CA ASN A 635 50.06 4.38 -35.19
C ASN A 635 49.42 3.01 -34.97
N SER A 636 49.26 2.60 -33.70
CA SER A 636 48.27 1.58 -33.38
C SER A 636 46.85 2.19 -33.54
N LYS A 637 45.93 1.44 -34.16
CA LYS A 637 44.53 1.88 -34.36
C LYS A 637 43.86 2.30 -33.04
N SER A 638 44.24 1.64 -31.94
CA SER A 638 43.70 1.91 -30.60
C SER A 638 44.20 3.24 -30.02
N GLU A 639 45.51 3.54 -30.11
CA GLU A 639 46.08 4.78 -29.58
C GLU A 639 45.56 6.02 -30.31
N LEU A 640 45.46 5.96 -31.65
CA LEU A 640 44.89 7.07 -32.42
C LEU A 640 43.40 7.29 -32.07
N SER A 641 42.63 6.22 -31.91
CA SER A 641 41.21 6.32 -31.52
C SER A 641 41.05 6.92 -30.13
N ASP A 642 41.93 6.57 -29.19
CA ASP A 642 41.94 7.14 -27.84
C ASP A 642 42.24 8.64 -27.87
N ALA A 643 43.29 9.06 -28.59
CA ALA A 643 43.64 10.48 -28.74
C ALA A 643 42.53 11.27 -29.44
N GLN A 644 41.88 10.70 -30.46
CA GLN A 644 40.75 11.33 -31.15
C GLN A 644 39.54 11.51 -30.22
N GLN A 645 39.25 10.53 -29.37
CA GLN A 645 38.15 10.64 -28.41
C GLN A 645 38.46 11.70 -27.34
N ASN A 646 39.67 11.71 -26.77
CA ASN A 646 40.09 12.76 -25.85
C ASN A 646 39.98 14.15 -26.48
N ALA A 647 40.36 14.32 -27.75
CA ALA A 647 40.20 15.59 -28.45
C ALA A 647 38.72 16.02 -28.61
N ARG A 648 37.80 15.06 -28.81
CA ARG A 648 36.34 15.35 -28.82
C ARG A 648 35.87 15.79 -27.45
N ILE A 649 36.33 15.13 -26.38
CA ILE A 649 36.02 15.49 -25.00
C ILE A 649 36.48 16.91 -24.72
N VAL A 650 37.71 17.30 -25.05
CA VAL A 650 38.18 18.69 -24.86
C VAL A 650 37.26 19.70 -25.54
N ALA A 651 36.82 19.41 -26.77
CA ALA A 651 35.89 20.29 -27.50
C ALA A 651 34.50 20.38 -26.87
N HIS A 652 33.94 19.25 -26.42
CA HIS A 652 32.60 19.23 -25.83
C HIS A 652 32.59 19.73 -24.39
N ALA A 653 33.67 19.49 -23.63
CA ALA A 653 33.87 20.03 -22.30
C ALA A 653 33.97 21.55 -22.33
N GLU A 654 34.69 22.12 -23.31
CA GLU A 654 34.73 23.56 -23.54
C GLU A 654 33.32 24.15 -23.74
N ASP A 655 32.51 23.52 -24.60
CA ASP A 655 31.12 23.93 -24.85
C ASP A 655 30.21 23.73 -23.62
N TYR A 656 30.45 22.66 -22.84
CA TYR A 656 29.75 22.38 -21.60
C TYR A 656 29.99 23.49 -20.56
N TYR A 657 31.26 23.79 -20.23
CA TYR A 657 31.61 24.81 -19.23
C TYR A 657 31.16 26.21 -19.64
N ARG A 658 31.14 26.48 -20.95
CA ARG A 658 30.57 27.70 -21.53
C ARG A 658 29.08 27.83 -21.27
N LYS A 659 28.30 26.77 -21.49
CA LYS A 659 26.84 26.79 -21.30
C LYS A 659 26.42 26.69 -19.84
N MET A 660 27.24 26.06 -19.00
CA MET A 660 27.00 25.89 -17.57
C MET A 660 26.70 27.21 -16.83
N LEU A 661 27.25 28.33 -17.31
CA LEU A 661 27.10 29.65 -16.68
C LEU A 661 25.72 30.28 -16.86
N PHE A 662 24.96 29.85 -17.87
CA PHE A 662 23.73 30.51 -18.29
C PHE A 662 22.46 29.79 -17.81
N GLY A 663 22.61 28.68 -17.08
CA GLY A 663 21.50 27.86 -16.59
C GLY A 663 20.67 27.22 -17.71
N GLY A 664 19.54 26.62 -17.34
CA GLY A 664 18.64 25.98 -18.31
C GLY A 664 19.14 24.62 -18.84
N PRO A 665 18.55 24.11 -19.93
CA PRO A 665 18.80 22.75 -20.41
C PRO A 665 20.11 22.57 -21.17
N ASP A 666 20.77 23.65 -21.57
CA ASP A 666 21.86 23.59 -22.56
C ASP A 666 23.08 22.80 -22.07
N SER A 667 23.53 23.00 -20.83
CA SER A 667 24.69 22.26 -20.28
C SER A 667 24.37 20.78 -20.10
N TRP A 668 23.15 20.47 -19.63
CA TRP A 668 22.64 19.10 -19.52
C TRP A 668 22.62 18.42 -20.90
N ASN A 669 22.02 19.08 -21.89
CA ASN A 669 21.88 18.54 -23.24
C ASN A 669 23.25 18.31 -23.89
N VAL A 670 24.23 19.19 -23.70
CA VAL A 670 25.60 18.97 -24.20
C VAL A 670 26.21 17.70 -23.61
N ARG A 671 26.01 17.46 -22.31
CA ARG A 671 26.53 16.28 -21.62
C ARG A 671 25.92 14.99 -22.19
N ASP A 672 24.60 14.90 -22.27
CA ASP A 672 23.92 13.69 -22.78
C ASP A 672 24.12 13.47 -24.28
N LEU A 673 24.17 14.54 -25.09
CA LEU A 673 24.54 14.43 -26.51
C LEU A 673 25.97 13.94 -26.69
N HIS A 674 26.92 14.38 -25.85
CA HIS A 674 28.29 13.88 -25.86
C HIS A 674 28.33 12.38 -25.50
N MET A 675 27.63 11.95 -24.43
CA MET A 675 27.56 10.54 -24.06
C MET A 675 26.99 9.68 -25.21
N ALA A 676 25.94 10.16 -25.88
CA ALA A 676 25.32 9.46 -27.01
C ALA A 676 26.27 9.36 -28.21
N GLU A 677 26.99 10.43 -28.55
CA GLU A 677 27.98 10.43 -29.63
C GLU A 677 29.16 9.48 -29.34
N THR A 678 29.64 9.48 -28.10
CA THR A 678 30.70 8.57 -27.64
C THR A 678 30.24 7.12 -27.71
N LEU A 679 29.02 6.81 -27.26
CA LEU A 679 28.42 5.47 -27.38
C LEU A 679 28.30 5.02 -28.85
N ALA A 680 27.81 5.89 -29.73
CA ALA A 680 27.69 5.59 -31.16
C ALA A 680 29.07 5.32 -31.80
N THR A 681 30.10 6.05 -31.37
CA THR A 681 31.48 5.86 -31.82
C THR A 681 32.03 4.51 -31.33
N LEU A 682 31.80 4.14 -30.07
CA LEU A 682 32.19 2.85 -29.52
C LEU A 682 31.53 1.68 -30.28
N LEU A 683 30.22 1.73 -30.48
CA LEU A 683 29.47 0.72 -31.24
C LEU A 683 30.02 0.59 -32.67
N LYS A 684 30.33 1.71 -33.33
CA LYS A 684 30.94 1.69 -34.67
C LYS A 684 32.32 1.03 -34.66
N ASN A 685 33.13 1.30 -33.64
CA ASN A 685 34.50 0.80 -33.53
C ASN A 685 34.55 -0.71 -33.22
N HIS A 686 33.62 -1.20 -32.40
CA HIS A 686 33.47 -2.63 -32.07
C HIS A 686 32.76 -3.42 -33.18
N GLY A 687 31.97 -2.75 -34.02
CA GLY A 687 31.37 -3.33 -35.22
C GLY A 687 29.84 -3.43 -35.16
N PRO A 688 29.17 -3.71 -36.28
CA PRO A 688 27.71 -3.69 -36.36
C PRO A 688 27.02 -4.73 -35.47
N GLU A 689 27.67 -5.85 -35.18
CA GLU A 689 27.15 -6.94 -34.33
C GLU A 689 27.53 -6.76 -32.83
N SER A 690 28.21 -5.66 -32.48
CA SER A 690 28.62 -5.41 -31.09
C SER A 690 27.40 -5.19 -30.19
N LYS A 691 27.43 -5.72 -28.98
CA LYS A 691 26.39 -5.56 -27.97
C LYS A 691 27.00 -4.93 -26.73
N CYS A 692 26.38 -3.88 -26.20
CA CYS A 692 26.95 -3.09 -25.13
C CYS A 692 26.02 -2.93 -23.94
N ILE A 693 26.63 -2.81 -22.77
CA ILE A 693 25.93 -2.51 -21.52
C ILE A 693 26.32 -1.10 -21.11
N VAL A 694 25.35 -0.25 -20.77
CA VAL A 694 25.56 1.12 -20.32
C VAL A 694 25.15 1.24 -18.85
N TRP A 695 26.01 1.74 -17.97
CA TRP A 695 25.66 2.06 -16.59
C TRP A 695 25.64 3.57 -16.39
N ALA A 696 24.49 4.14 -16.09
CA ALA A 696 24.35 5.56 -15.79
C ALA A 696 23.12 5.78 -14.89
N HIS A 697 22.96 6.98 -14.34
CA HIS A 697 21.80 7.31 -13.52
C HIS A 697 20.48 7.12 -14.29
N ASN A 698 19.38 6.81 -13.59
CA ASN A 698 18.03 6.74 -14.16
C ASN A 698 17.65 7.97 -15.00
N SER A 699 18.17 9.14 -14.62
CA SER A 699 17.96 10.43 -15.30
C SER A 699 18.61 10.49 -16.68
N HIS A 700 19.69 9.74 -16.90
CA HIS A 700 20.38 9.65 -18.18
C HIS A 700 19.80 8.53 -19.05
N ILE A 701 19.50 7.36 -18.49
CA ILE A 701 19.12 6.18 -19.28
C ILE A 701 17.62 6.01 -19.52
N GLY A 702 16.73 6.58 -18.70
CA GLY A 702 15.29 6.41 -18.92
C GLY A 702 14.82 7.15 -20.18
N ASP A 703 13.66 6.81 -20.74
CA ASP A 703 13.12 7.60 -21.87
C ASP A 703 12.63 8.97 -21.41
N TYR A 704 13.29 10.05 -21.84
CA TYR A 704 12.95 11.41 -21.43
C TYR A 704 11.57 11.89 -21.93
N HIS A 705 10.94 11.21 -22.90
CA HIS A 705 9.57 11.50 -23.31
C HIS A 705 8.53 11.11 -22.25
N ALA A 706 8.90 10.19 -21.34
CA ALA A 706 8.06 9.71 -20.25
C ALA A 706 8.25 10.51 -18.95
N THR A 707 8.89 11.68 -19.03
CA THR A 707 9.11 12.64 -17.93
C THR A 707 8.69 14.05 -18.38
N ASP A 708 8.91 15.05 -17.54
CA ASP A 708 8.70 16.46 -17.89
C ASP A 708 9.88 17.09 -18.67
N MET A 709 10.97 16.33 -18.88
CA MET A 709 12.18 16.79 -19.57
C MET A 709 11.89 17.29 -20.99
N ALA A 710 11.14 16.51 -21.79
CA ALA A 710 10.82 16.86 -23.17
C ALA A 710 10.08 18.21 -23.27
N GLY A 711 9.12 18.46 -22.38
CA GLY A 711 8.36 19.71 -22.33
C GLY A 711 9.19 20.93 -21.89
N GLN A 712 10.34 20.70 -21.25
CA GLN A 712 11.28 21.72 -20.79
C GLN A 712 12.51 21.86 -21.70
N GLY A 713 12.58 21.09 -22.80
CA GLY A 713 13.70 21.12 -23.74
C GLY A 713 14.94 20.35 -23.27
N TYR A 714 14.83 19.49 -22.25
CA TYR A 714 15.89 18.58 -21.85
C TYR A 714 15.79 17.25 -22.64
N VAL A 715 16.94 16.69 -22.96
CA VAL A 715 17.08 15.34 -23.54
C VAL A 715 17.93 14.47 -22.62
N ASN A 716 17.91 13.15 -22.83
CA ASN A 716 18.83 12.25 -22.15
C ASN A 716 19.30 11.11 -23.05
N LEU A 717 20.39 10.45 -22.64
CA LEU A 717 21.05 9.37 -23.35
C LEU A 717 20.08 8.25 -23.79
N GLY A 718 19.16 7.84 -22.92
CA GLY A 718 18.19 6.78 -23.19
C GLY A 718 17.25 7.10 -24.35
N GLY A 719 16.60 8.27 -24.30
CA GLY A 719 15.71 8.70 -25.37
C GLY A 719 16.47 9.00 -26.68
N ILE A 720 17.65 9.63 -26.61
CA ILE A 720 18.49 9.86 -27.80
C ILE A 720 18.88 8.53 -28.45
N ALA A 721 19.27 7.53 -27.65
CA ALA A 721 19.63 6.22 -28.18
C ALA A 721 18.43 5.54 -28.86
N ARG A 722 17.23 5.61 -28.27
CA ARG A 722 16.01 5.09 -28.91
C ARG A 722 15.65 5.81 -30.21
N GLU A 723 15.86 7.12 -30.30
CA GLU A 723 15.69 7.87 -31.54
C GLU A 723 16.69 7.48 -32.62
N GLN A 724 17.95 7.27 -32.22
CA GLN A 724 19.04 7.00 -33.15
C GLN A 724 19.09 5.55 -33.65
N PHE A 725 18.86 4.58 -32.75
CA PHE A 725 19.01 3.15 -33.03
C PHE A 725 17.66 2.41 -33.14
N GLY A 726 16.59 2.99 -32.63
CA GLY A 726 15.26 2.40 -32.60
C GLY A 726 14.96 1.66 -31.29
N ILE A 727 13.67 1.63 -30.92
CA ILE A 727 13.20 1.07 -29.64
C ILE A 727 13.48 -0.44 -29.46
N GLN A 728 13.65 -1.20 -30.54
CA GLN A 728 13.95 -2.64 -30.47
C GLN A 728 15.44 -2.91 -30.18
N GLU A 729 16.32 -2.00 -30.60
CA GLU A 729 17.77 -2.11 -30.41
C GLU A 729 18.21 -1.67 -29.01
N VAL A 730 17.35 -0.96 -28.27
CA VAL A 730 17.69 -0.32 -26.99
C VAL A 730 16.72 -0.73 -25.89
N SER A 731 17.22 -1.47 -24.90
CA SER A 731 16.49 -1.82 -23.68
C SER A 731 16.90 -0.91 -22.52
N LEU A 732 15.92 -0.32 -21.84
CA LEU A 732 16.12 0.59 -20.71
C LEU A 732 15.65 -0.06 -19.40
N VAL A 733 16.53 -0.19 -18.41
CA VAL A 733 16.22 -0.81 -17.11
C VAL A 733 16.36 0.21 -16.00
N GLY A 734 15.24 0.57 -15.37
CA GLY A 734 15.23 1.48 -14.23
C GLY A 734 15.45 0.76 -12.91
N PHE A 735 15.97 1.48 -11.92
CA PHE A 735 16.14 0.97 -10.56
C PHE A 735 15.45 1.89 -9.54
N GLY A 736 15.05 1.38 -8.38
CA GLY A 736 14.45 2.19 -7.32
C GLY A 736 14.60 1.57 -5.93
N THR A 737 14.50 2.42 -4.91
CA THR A 737 14.49 2.00 -3.51
C THR A 737 13.55 2.85 -2.67
N TYR A 738 12.88 2.24 -1.68
CA TYR A 738 11.94 2.95 -0.81
C TYR A 738 12.60 3.65 0.38
N GLN A 739 13.58 3.03 1.04
CA GLN A 739 14.30 3.63 2.16
C GLN A 739 15.69 3.03 2.34
N GLY A 740 16.45 3.52 3.32
CA GLY A 740 17.70 2.89 3.76
C GLY A 740 18.82 3.90 3.92
N LYS A 741 19.98 3.61 3.34
CA LYS A 741 21.17 4.47 3.37
C LYS A 741 21.84 4.57 2.01
N VAL A 742 22.56 5.67 1.81
CA VAL A 742 23.34 5.97 0.59
C VAL A 742 24.65 6.68 0.95
N ILE A 743 25.68 6.55 0.12
CA ILE A 743 26.79 7.52 0.11
C ILE A 743 26.42 8.71 -0.78
N ALA A 744 26.54 9.93 -0.26
CA ALA A 744 26.40 11.15 -1.02
C ALA A 744 27.20 12.28 -0.35
N SER A 745 27.11 13.50 -0.86
CA SER A 745 27.64 14.69 -0.17
C SER A 745 26.57 15.76 0.05
N HIS A 746 26.79 16.63 1.03
CA HIS A 746 25.88 17.75 1.31
C HIS A 746 26.06 18.91 0.33
N SER A 747 27.19 18.94 -0.38
CA SER A 747 27.51 19.96 -1.38
C SER A 747 28.43 19.39 -2.44
N TRP A 748 28.50 20.07 -3.58
CA TRP A 748 29.51 19.78 -4.60
C TRP A 748 30.92 19.86 -4.00
N GLU A 749 31.80 18.91 -4.37
CA GLU A 749 33.16 18.76 -3.78
C GLU A 749 33.21 18.53 -2.26
N GLY A 750 32.06 18.31 -1.61
CA GLY A 750 32.02 17.99 -0.20
C GLY A 750 32.48 16.57 0.10
N LYS A 751 32.73 16.31 1.38
CA LYS A 751 33.11 14.99 1.89
C LYS A 751 32.02 13.94 1.61
N GLU A 752 32.42 12.75 1.19
CA GLU A 752 31.54 11.60 1.09
C GLU A 752 31.02 11.18 2.46
N THR A 753 29.71 11.06 2.57
CA THR A 753 29.00 10.86 3.83
C THR A 753 27.96 9.77 3.64
N GLU A 754 27.90 8.82 4.58
CA GLU A 754 26.76 7.93 4.70
C GLU A 754 25.55 8.74 5.20
N MET A 755 24.52 8.82 4.35
CA MET A 755 23.30 9.57 4.61
C MET A 755 22.10 8.65 4.70
N ASN A 756 21.16 9.01 5.57
CA ASN A 756 19.88 8.32 5.67
C ASN A 756 19.01 8.65 4.46
N LEU A 757 18.44 7.62 3.85
CA LEU A 757 17.41 7.70 2.83
C LEU A 757 16.07 7.40 3.51
N PRO A 758 15.26 8.43 3.86
CA PRO A 758 14.02 8.21 4.57
C PRO A 758 12.99 7.49 3.67
N PRO A 759 11.91 6.96 4.26
CA PRO A 759 10.80 6.37 3.51
C PRO A 759 10.31 7.29 2.39
N ALA A 760 10.07 6.72 1.21
CA ALA A 760 9.53 7.49 0.10
C ALA A 760 8.12 8.01 0.44
N PRO A 761 7.76 9.26 0.08
CA PRO A 761 6.44 9.80 0.37
C PRO A 761 5.31 8.97 -0.24
N ALA A 762 4.16 8.96 0.45
CA ALA A 762 2.96 8.27 -0.03
C ALA A 762 2.58 8.68 -1.48
N SER A 763 2.10 7.72 -2.26
CA SER A 763 1.72 7.86 -3.67
C SER A 763 2.87 8.16 -4.66
N THR A 764 4.12 7.99 -4.25
CA THR A 764 5.27 7.89 -5.18
C THR A 764 5.34 6.50 -5.79
N PHE A 765 6.15 6.32 -6.83
CA PHE A 765 6.32 4.99 -7.43
C PHE A 765 6.94 4.01 -6.42
N GLU A 766 7.94 4.48 -5.66
CA GLU A 766 8.60 3.72 -4.60
C GLU A 766 7.65 3.28 -3.49
N ASP A 767 6.69 4.12 -3.09
CA ASP A 767 5.67 3.77 -2.08
C ASP A 767 4.77 2.61 -2.56
N TYR A 768 4.36 2.61 -3.83
CA TYR A 768 3.59 1.50 -4.39
C TYR A 768 4.43 0.23 -4.54
N CYS A 769 5.70 0.35 -4.89
CA CYS A 769 6.63 -0.78 -4.91
C CYS A 769 6.85 -1.36 -3.51
N HIS A 770 7.00 -0.53 -2.47
CA HIS A 770 7.12 -0.97 -1.07
C HIS A 770 5.91 -1.77 -0.59
N LYS A 771 4.70 -1.28 -0.89
CA LYS A 771 3.45 -2.00 -0.60
C LYS A 771 3.40 -3.34 -1.32
N THR A 772 3.87 -3.38 -2.56
CA THR A 772 3.99 -4.63 -3.34
C THR A 772 4.99 -5.59 -2.69
N CYS A 773 6.15 -5.13 -2.21
CA CYS A 773 7.12 -5.94 -1.47
C CYS A 773 6.52 -6.54 -0.19
N SER A 774 5.77 -5.73 0.57
CA SER A 774 5.09 -6.16 1.79
C SER A 774 4.09 -7.29 1.52
N ASP A 775 3.33 -7.17 0.44
CA ASP A 775 2.38 -8.18 -0.04
C ASP A 775 3.06 -9.48 -0.51
N LEU A 776 4.18 -9.35 -1.23
CA LEU A 776 4.98 -10.47 -1.74
C LEU A 776 5.87 -11.12 -0.67
N LYS A 777 6.02 -10.46 0.49
CA LYS A 777 6.97 -10.82 1.56
C LYS A 777 8.40 -10.95 1.05
N SER A 778 8.83 -9.99 0.24
CA SER A 778 10.16 -9.97 -0.38
C SER A 778 10.89 -8.66 -0.11
N SER A 779 12.23 -8.70 -0.11
CA SER A 779 13.10 -7.52 0.08
C SER A 779 13.25 -6.68 -1.20
N GLY A 780 12.63 -7.10 -2.29
CA GLY A 780 12.71 -6.45 -3.59
C GLY A 780 12.09 -7.35 -4.67
N PHE A 781 11.98 -6.82 -5.88
CA PHE A 781 11.50 -7.57 -7.02
C PHE A 781 12.05 -6.99 -8.32
N SER A 782 11.95 -7.77 -9.39
CA SER A 782 12.12 -7.29 -10.75
C SER A 782 10.80 -7.35 -11.52
N ILE A 783 10.64 -6.52 -12.54
CA ILE A 783 9.45 -6.50 -13.39
C ILE A 783 9.83 -6.15 -14.83
N VAL A 784 9.19 -6.79 -15.79
CA VAL A 784 9.23 -6.42 -17.21
C VAL A 784 7.92 -5.74 -17.59
N PHE A 785 8.00 -4.63 -18.32
CA PHE A 785 6.83 -3.91 -18.82
C PHE A 785 6.51 -4.34 -20.24
N GLU A 786 5.37 -5.01 -20.42
CA GLU A 786 4.84 -5.41 -21.73
C GLU A 786 3.74 -4.44 -22.20
N ALA A 787 3.14 -4.73 -23.36
CA ALA A 787 2.10 -3.88 -23.95
C ALA A 787 0.90 -3.63 -23.01
N ASN A 788 0.54 -4.59 -22.16
CA ASN A 788 -0.58 -4.45 -21.23
C ASN A 788 -0.29 -3.42 -20.14
N GLU A 789 0.91 -3.42 -19.55
CA GLU A 789 1.29 -2.47 -18.50
C GLU A 789 1.39 -1.03 -19.07
N ARG A 790 1.77 -0.91 -20.35
CA ARG A 790 1.73 0.37 -21.08
C ARG A 790 0.30 0.92 -21.24
N GLU A 791 -0.69 0.05 -21.30
CA GLU A 791 -2.10 0.43 -21.34
C GLU A 791 -2.76 0.56 -19.95
N GLY A 792 -2.09 0.11 -18.89
CA GLY A 792 -2.53 0.13 -17.50
C GLY A 792 -2.19 1.42 -16.75
N HIS A 793 -2.19 1.35 -15.42
CA HIS A 793 -1.83 2.49 -14.58
C HIS A 793 -0.34 2.80 -14.62
N LEU A 794 0.51 1.79 -14.84
CA LEU A 794 1.96 1.98 -14.93
C LEU A 794 2.39 2.68 -16.22
N GLY A 795 1.56 2.62 -17.26
CA GLY A 795 1.80 3.24 -18.56
C GLY A 795 1.02 4.51 -18.87
N LYS A 796 0.01 4.87 -18.07
CA LYS A 796 -0.82 6.07 -18.32
C LYS A 796 -0.76 7.13 -17.22
N ARG A 797 -0.35 6.76 -16.01
CA ARG A 797 -0.27 7.69 -14.88
C ARG A 797 1.17 8.15 -14.66
N GLN A 798 1.31 9.42 -14.30
CA GLN A 798 2.58 10.00 -13.87
C GLN A 798 2.75 9.86 -12.34
N TYR A 799 3.94 9.50 -11.93
CA TYR A 799 4.37 9.31 -10.54
C TYR A 799 5.59 10.19 -10.25
N GLY A 800 5.83 10.49 -8.97
CA GLY A 800 7.18 10.89 -8.55
C GLY A 800 8.05 9.64 -8.47
N HIS A 801 9.22 9.69 -9.10
CA HIS A 801 10.24 8.64 -9.10
C HIS A 801 11.54 9.19 -8.53
N ARG A 802 12.12 8.53 -7.52
CA ARG A 802 13.27 9.03 -6.76
C ARG A 802 14.51 9.16 -7.65
N ALA A 803 15.23 10.27 -7.47
CA ALA A 803 16.47 10.58 -8.15
C ALA A 803 17.42 11.28 -7.18
N VAL A 804 18.47 10.57 -6.75
CA VAL A 804 19.47 11.05 -5.80
C VAL A 804 20.84 11.06 -6.49
N GLY A 805 21.33 12.26 -6.79
CA GLY A 805 22.65 12.44 -7.38
C GLY A 805 23.79 12.31 -6.36
N VAL A 806 24.96 12.81 -6.76
CA VAL A 806 26.17 12.84 -5.92
C VAL A 806 26.05 13.84 -4.76
N VAL A 807 25.16 14.82 -4.89
CA VAL A 807 24.73 15.73 -3.83
C VAL A 807 23.33 15.36 -3.40
N TYR A 808 23.11 15.28 -2.09
CA TYR A 808 21.83 14.86 -1.53
C TYR A 808 21.50 15.61 -0.23
N ASP A 809 20.25 16.05 -0.13
CA ASP A 809 19.68 16.59 1.11
C ASP A 809 18.44 15.78 1.51
N PRO A 810 18.50 14.97 2.58
CA PRO A 810 17.35 14.20 3.06
C PRO A 810 16.11 15.05 3.39
N ARG A 811 16.28 16.34 3.68
CA ARG A 811 15.17 17.25 4.00
C ARG A 811 14.29 17.54 2.78
N HIS A 812 14.81 17.33 1.57
CA HIS A 812 14.12 17.54 0.31
C HIS A 812 13.14 16.42 -0.06
N GLU A 813 13.21 15.26 0.59
CA GLU A 813 12.29 14.13 0.40
C GLU A 813 10.84 14.52 0.70
N ASN A 814 10.60 15.21 1.82
CA ASN A 814 9.26 15.65 2.25
C ASN A 814 8.61 16.65 1.28
N ARG A 815 9.43 17.40 0.54
CA ARG A 815 8.97 18.38 -0.47
C ARG A 815 8.96 17.80 -1.88
N ARG A 816 9.31 16.52 -2.04
CA ARG A 816 9.42 15.82 -3.32
C ARG A 816 10.40 16.48 -4.31
N LEU A 817 11.40 17.20 -3.83
CA LEU A 817 12.40 17.84 -4.69
C LEU A 817 13.44 16.83 -5.22
N ASN A 818 13.56 15.66 -4.58
CA ASN A 818 14.40 14.54 -5.06
C ASN A 818 13.61 13.57 -5.96
N TYR A 819 12.48 13.98 -6.55
CA TYR A 819 11.62 13.11 -7.34
C TYR A 819 11.36 13.70 -8.72
N VAL A 820 11.56 12.87 -9.75
CA VAL A 820 11.33 13.21 -11.15
C VAL A 820 9.97 12.68 -11.59
N PRO A 821 9.08 13.52 -12.14
CA PRO A 821 7.89 13.08 -12.85
C PRO A 821 8.16 11.95 -13.85
N THR A 822 7.46 10.81 -13.72
CA THR A 822 7.75 9.61 -14.50
C THR A 822 6.49 8.81 -14.82
N ILE A 823 6.39 8.30 -16.04
CA ILE A 823 5.47 7.22 -16.42
C ILE A 823 6.27 5.91 -16.55
N PRO A 824 6.29 5.02 -15.54
CA PRO A 824 7.25 3.93 -15.42
C PRO A 824 7.33 3.00 -16.65
N ALA A 825 6.19 2.50 -17.14
CA ALA A 825 6.16 1.54 -18.25
C ALA A 825 6.44 2.18 -19.63
N GLN A 826 6.48 3.52 -19.70
CA GLN A 826 6.95 4.25 -20.88
C GLN A 826 8.45 4.59 -20.77
N ARG A 827 8.89 4.94 -19.55
CA ARG A 827 10.29 5.34 -19.27
C ARG A 827 11.26 4.17 -19.37
N TYR A 828 10.83 2.96 -18.99
CA TYR A 828 11.66 1.77 -18.93
C TYR A 828 10.98 0.58 -19.61
N ASP A 829 11.77 -0.39 -20.07
CA ASP A 829 11.31 -1.71 -20.53
C ASP A 829 11.28 -2.73 -19.38
N ALA A 830 12.14 -2.55 -18.38
CA ALA A 830 12.15 -3.32 -17.15
C ALA A 830 12.50 -2.44 -15.95
N PHE A 831 12.16 -2.90 -14.75
CA PHE A 831 12.46 -2.20 -13.52
C PHE A 831 12.89 -3.15 -12.42
N VAL A 832 13.87 -2.72 -11.61
CA VAL A 832 14.43 -3.49 -10.51
C VAL A 832 14.28 -2.69 -9.22
N PHE A 833 13.57 -3.23 -8.25
CA PHE A 833 13.23 -2.54 -7.01
C PHE A 833 13.84 -3.24 -5.80
N VAL A 834 14.41 -2.45 -4.88
CA VAL A 834 14.96 -2.89 -3.59
C VAL A 834 14.21 -2.15 -2.50
N ASP A 835 13.65 -2.86 -1.51
CA ASP A 835 12.79 -2.22 -0.51
C ASP A 835 13.60 -1.35 0.49
N GLU A 836 14.72 -1.88 0.95
CA GLU A 836 15.65 -1.21 1.87
C GLU A 836 17.08 -1.31 1.34
N SER A 837 17.72 -0.16 1.15
CA SER A 837 19.08 -0.06 0.59
C SER A 837 20.15 0.18 1.64
N THR A 838 21.38 -0.23 1.34
CA THR A 838 22.57 0.09 2.11
C THR A 838 23.55 0.96 1.31
N ALA A 839 24.41 1.69 2.03
CA ALA A 839 25.39 2.55 1.41
C ALA A 839 26.49 1.73 0.72
N VAL A 840 26.91 2.17 -0.48
CA VAL A 840 28.07 1.61 -1.20
C VAL A 840 29.34 1.73 -0.34
N HIS A 841 30.36 0.90 -0.57
CA HIS A 841 31.56 0.84 0.27
C HIS A 841 32.78 1.52 -0.42
N PRO A 842 33.06 2.81 -0.17
CA PRO A 842 34.11 3.54 -0.88
C PRO A 842 35.52 3.06 -0.51
N LEU A 843 36.41 3.07 -1.50
CA LEU A 843 37.84 2.96 -1.29
C LEU A 843 38.39 4.33 -0.89
N LYS A 844 39.30 4.37 0.10
CA LYS A 844 39.98 5.62 0.48
C LYS A 844 40.92 6.06 -0.64
N THR A 845 40.57 7.13 -1.34
CA THR A 845 41.38 7.77 -2.39
C THR A 845 42.14 8.99 -1.84
N ARG A 846 43.13 9.50 -2.58
CA ARG A 846 43.94 10.65 -2.12
C ARG A 846 43.15 11.95 -2.03
N THR A 847 42.03 12.09 -2.75
CA THR A 847 41.19 13.29 -2.79
C THR A 847 40.05 13.29 -1.77
N SER A 848 39.95 12.29 -0.88
CA SER A 848 38.86 12.18 0.11
C SER A 848 38.91 13.20 1.26
N ALA A 849 39.70 14.28 1.16
CA ALA A 849 39.74 15.36 2.14
C ALA A 849 40.42 16.62 1.58
N LEU A 850 39.62 17.58 1.12
CA LEU A 850 39.94 18.99 1.31
C LEU A 850 38.88 19.57 2.24
N ASP A 851 39.17 19.59 3.53
CA ASP A 851 38.51 20.49 4.49
C ASP A 851 38.88 21.92 4.07
N LEU A 852 38.05 22.55 3.23
CA LEU A 852 38.10 24.00 3.00
C LEU A 852 36.83 24.64 3.57
N PRO A 853 36.96 25.67 4.43
CA PRO A 853 35.82 26.30 5.07
C PRO A 853 34.98 27.13 4.09
N GLU A 854 33.66 27.04 4.29
CA GLU A 854 32.54 27.87 3.81
C GLU A 854 32.83 28.92 2.73
N THR A 855 32.16 28.81 1.57
CA THR A 855 31.42 29.95 0.98
C THR A 855 30.30 29.48 0.01
N TRP A 856 29.15 30.15 0.15
CA TRP A 856 27.77 29.95 -0.34
C TRP A 856 27.51 30.68 -1.69
N PRO A 857 26.33 30.67 -2.38
CA PRO A 857 25.21 29.70 -2.55
C PRO A 857 25.36 28.87 -3.85
N GLY A 858 24.69 27.73 -4.10
CA GLY A 858 23.28 27.37 -3.83
C GLY A 858 22.40 27.75 -5.05
N GLY A 859 22.06 26.79 -5.92
CA GLY A 859 21.23 27.03 -7.11
C GLY A 859 20.54 25.79 -7.64
N VAL A 860 19.27 25.65 -7.24
CA VAL A 860 18.15 24.75 -7.66
C VAL A 860 18.38 23.25 -7.59
#